data_AF-A0A958D3M3-F1
#
_entry.id   AF-A0A958D3M3-F1
#
_cell.length_a   1.000
_cell.length_b   1.000
_cell.length_c   1.000
_cell.angle_alpha   90.00
_cell.angle_beta   90.00
_cell.angle_gamma   90.00
#
_symmetry.space_group_name_H-M   'P 1'
#
loop_
_entity.id
_entity.type
_entity.pdbx_description
1 polymer ?
#
loop_
_entity_poly.entity_id
_entity_poly.type
_entity_poly.pdbx_seq_one_letter_code
_entity_poly.pdbx_strand_id
1 'polypeptide(L)'
;MLNENGTIIAYDGDDTTEDFPFVSSTGEAIHFREYSHVHGIEIDTNGVETPVVFSTNYEISGKPNNGVLHRIDGPLPTGYKLIIWREQPIEQSVRFGTGGNFRASDHEAAADNIVQMLQEIRFDVARSIKLPRQAKLQDVEVPLVDGQAPVVHIDVDGNASIQGEDPGGDGSGGGSVSEFAQTILQADNALEAQEALGLTPGREIVGGYAIAKHHGGGRWRAFWSTDQSRIVVYGDTVGLGIDPAGDNWGPFVIAWSPLTNGNITAMYAGTNYLLIQTDLATGNLFHIGYTDNGQGGNGLTAGYSLEPQRITKFVTDAVKIADVTTEGNVDQVEKFWFAVTTGGAVYSCGYSGSQHVMGYNSATNLSTPRKMTLSDGTTALADVTEIYAATAYAPVWARTSTRKAYRWGAGTDGAHGDNSTSAMTWPEYLETFAGSGVAREDIAEVAVSGGSSDTTHACSWILTTDGNVLSAGANNYGNGNGASLGDTDQTTFTAATGAIASVTVEKIRAGGGSRPICVAITDDGDIYLVGRNGAGLRGSGSTADLSEFTKIVDLATGFDGNVVDARVAGAYKTSADYSVLYIEALVNGATKISGIGYDTEYAPGAGSTGVAANLRTHEIVLNLPDTITSWQSVGDATVFGLEVTTGIGEVWYVGGNDQGQAGHMPGNMHAVVTMQPSNRVAGQGNGVPLATVAAATATAAATTASAAATSASASATASASSAAAAAASEASASTSAGAASASAAVAQAAAESSGNINYYDTKADADAALSGLAEDQVVEVFIDETRNDNRTRYRVESGVYVYKFTFPTAKPIPADSFVAATDKGVIQAALNFAGLSPGSTVQLTPGRTYTLTHTGTKSFESGTHRYCVEIPAGVRLDLNGATVKLDDAQNSALFMNAGAGTTQDFGTQVYGGTLDGNETNQTDGGSSSEMPLIFMYDCDHIEIRHIRAVNARDGFGRFIKDRDSTFDYLWGKRSDGYGWSFGV
;
A
#
# COMPACT_ATOMS: atom_id res chain seq x y z
N MET A 1 6.77 -49.35 -24.72
CA MET A 1 7.66 -48.38 -24.05
C MET A 1 8.92 -48.19 -24.89
N LEU A 2 8.94 -47.25 -25.83
CA LEU A 2 10.17 -46.75 -26.49
C LEU A 2 9.91 -45.27 -26.83
N ASN A 3 10.82 -44.36 -26.48
CA ASN A 3 10.77 -42.98 -26.94
C ASN A 3 11.58 -42.85 -28.25
N GLU A 4 11.17 -41.97 -29.17
CA GLU A 4 11.88 -41.69 -30.43
C GLU A 4 13.12 -40.77 -30.24
N ASN A 5 13.46 -40.40 -29.00
CA ASN A 5 14.44 -39.35 -28.67
C ASN A 5 15.64 -39.84 -27.84
N GLY A 6 15.85 -41.15 -27.70
CA GLY A 6 17.13 -41.75 -27.31
C GLY A 6 17.69 -41.40 -25.93
N THR A 7 16.86 -41.21 -24.89
CA THR A 7 17.35 -40.95 -23.50
C THR A 7 17.02 -42.05 -22.49
N ILE A 8 16.06 -42.93 -22.79
CA ILE A 8 15.69 -44.10 -21.99
C ILE A 8 15.67 -45.30 -22.94
N ILE A 9 16.39 -46.36 -22.59
CA ILE A 9 16.44 -47.61 -23.35
C ILE A 9 15.84 -48.73 -22.50
N ALA A 10 15.03 -49.58 -23.12
CA ALA A 10 14.49 -50.77 -22.48
C ALA A 10 14.91 -52.01 -23.25
N TYR A 11 15.37 -53.03 -22.53
CA TYR A 11 15.70 -54.36 -23.03
C TYR A 11 14.76 -55.38 -22.41
N ASP A 12 14.23 -56.27 -23.25
CA ASP A 12 13.50 -57.45 -22.81
C ASP A 12 14.49 -58.57 -22.55
N GLY A 13 14.34 -59.28 -21.43
CA GLY A 13 15.15 -60.46 -21.14
C GLY A 13 14.79 -61.62 -22.07
N ASP A 14 15.82 -62.36 -22.48
CA ASP A 14 15.72 -63.49 -23.42
C ASP A 14 16.51 -64.73 -22.97
N ASP A 15 16.98 -64.73 -21.71
CA ASP A 15 17.86 -65.75 -21.11
C ASP A 15 19.22 -65.94 -21.80
N THR A 16 19.61 -65.08 -22.76
CA THR A 16 20.86 -65.21 -23.53
C THR A 16 21.72 -63.96 -23.60
N THR A 17 21.12 -62.78 -23.45
CA THR A 17 21.81 -61.49 -23.56
C THR A 17 22.32 -61.03 -22.19
N GLU A 18 23.65 -60.82 -22.08
CA GLU A 18 24.33 -60.29 -20.88
C GLU A 18 24.86 -58.87 -21.09
N ASP A 19 25.03 -58.45 -22.35
CA ASP A 19 25.62 -57.15 -22.73
C ASP A 19 24.57 -56.24 -23.38
N PHE A 20 24.37 -55.06 -22.77
CA PHE A 20 23.36 -54.09 -23.17
C PHE A 20 24.03 -52.78 -23.61
N PRO A 21 24.18 -52.54 -24.92
CA PRO A 21 24.90 -51.37 -25.44
C PRO A 21 24.10 -50.08 -25.26
N PHE A 22 24.70 -48.99 -24.82
CA PHE A 22 24.01 -47.72 -24.58
C PHE A 22 23.72 -46.96 -25.89
N VAL A 23 22.78 -47.49 -26.70
CA VAL A 23 22.37 -46.97 -28.00
C VAL A 23 20.86 -46.73 -28.04
N SER A 24 20.47 -45.62 -28.67
CA SER A 24 19.07 -45.29 -28.91
C SER A 24 18.40 -46.28 -29.86
N SER A 25 17.07 -46.20 -29.97
CA SER A 25 16.25 -47.03 -30.88
C SER A 25 16.60 -46.86 -32.37
N THR A 26 17.33 -45.81 -32.74
CA THR A 26 17.86 -45.57 -34.09
C THR A 26 19.30 -46.07 -34.30
N GLY A 27 19.92 -46.63 -33.25
CA GLY A 27 21.29 -47.15 -33.28
C GLY A 27 22.39 -46.11 -32.99
N GLU A 28 22.02 -44.88 -32.64
CA GLU A 28 22.98 -43.83 -32.26
C GLU A 28 23.40 -43.99 -30.80
N ALA A 29 24.70 -43.80 -30.51
CA ALA A 29 25.24 -43.93 -29.15
C ALA A 29 24.71 -42.82 -28.23
N ILE A 30 24.24 -43.21 -27.04
CA ILE A 30 23.86 -42.26 -26.00
C ILE A 30 25.11 -41.89 -25.21
N HIS A 31 25.46 -40.61 -25.22
CA HIS A 31 26.70 -40.15 -24.63
C HIS A 31 26.61 -39.96 -23.11
N PHE A 32 27.63 -40.33 -22.34
CA PHE A 32 27.69 -39.99 -20.90
C PHE A 32 29.12 -39.62 -20.48
N ARG A 33 29.27 -38.65 -19.57
CA ARG A 33 30.60 -38.13 -19.16
C ARG A 33 31.26 -38.96 -18.06
N GLU A 34 30.48 -39.46 -17.11
CA GLU A 34 30.94 -40.30 -16.01
C GLU A 34 29.98 -41.47 -15.81
N TYR A 35 30.47 -42.58 -15.26
CA TYR A 35 29.67 -43.78 -15.02
C TYR A 35 28.54 -43.54 -14.02
N SER A 36 28.70 -42.58 -13.11
CA SER A 36 27.70 -42.13 -12.15
C SER A 36 26.46 -41.49 -12.79
N HIS A 37 26.52 -41.11 -14.06
CA HIS A 37 25.40 -40.49 -14.78
C HIS A 37 24.43 -41.50 -15.38
N VAL A 38 24.79 -42.78 -15.38
CA VAL A 38 23.95 -43.85 -15.93
C VAL A 38 23.16 -44.45 -14.77
N HIS A 39 21.86 -44.64 -14.98
CA HIS A 39 20.95 -45.22 -14.00
C HIS A 39 20.15 -46.33 -14.67
N GLY A 40 19.71 -47.31 -13.90
CA GLY A 40 18.84 -48.35 -14.42
C GLY A 40 18.01 -49.03 -13.35
N ILE A 41 16.97 -49.72 -13.80
CA ILE A 41 16.13 -50.60 -13.00
C ILE A 41 15.90 -51.91 -13.76
N GLU A 42 15.98 -53.02 -13.05
CA GLU A 42 15.54 -54.33 -13.50
C GLU A 42 14.14 -54.58 -12.94
N ILE A 43 13.19 -54.96 -13.78
CA ILE A 43 11.80 -55.23 -13.42
C ILE A 43 11.57 -56.72 -13.60
N ASP A 44 11.17 -57.41 -12.53
CA ASP A 44 10.87 -58.83 -12.57
C ASP A 44 9.48 -59.13 -13.16
N THR A 45 9.14 -60.42 -13.30
CA THR A 45 7.86 -60.87 -13.86
C THR A 45 6.63 -60.48 -13.02
N ASN A 46 6.83 -60.07 -11.77
CA ASN A 46 5.77 -59.61 -10.86
C ASN A 46 5.67 -58.07 -10.84
N GLY A 47 6.48 -57.37 -11.64
CA GLY A 47 6.52 -55.91 -11.68
C GLY A 47 7.32 -55.28 -10.54
N VAL A 48 8.12 -56.07 -9.81
CA VAL A 48 8.98 -55.52 -8.75
C VAL A 48 10.20 -54.87 -9.38
N GLU A 49 10.37 -53.57 -9.14
CA GLU A 49 11.52 -52.80 -9.63
C GLU A 49 12.69 -52.90 -8.66
N THR A 50 13.84 -53.38 -9.15
CA THR A 50 15.10 -53.44 -8.42
C THR A 50 16.12 -52.49 -9.06
N PRO A 51 16.69 -51.53 -8.32
CA PRO A 51 17.70 -50.63 -8.87
C PRO A 51 18.94 -51.37 -9.36
N VAL A 52 19.45 -50.95 -10.51
CA VAL A 52 20.75 -51.40 -11.03
C VAL A 52 21.84 -50.79 -10.17
N VAL A 53 22.57 -51.64 -9.44
CA VAL A 53 23.73 -51.22 -8.64
C VAL A 53 25.01 -51.61 -9.38
N PHE A 54 25.75 -50.61 -9.85
CA PHE A 54 27.04 -50.82 -10.50
C PHE A 54 28.03 -51.47 -9.55
N SER A 55 28.88 -52.36 -10.07
CA SER A 55 29.83 -53.23 -9.34
C SER A 55 29.23 -54.35 -8.49
N THR A 56 27.89 -54.46 -8.42
CA THR A 56 27.20 -55.55 -7.71
C THR A 56 26.38 -56.42 -8.66
N ASN A 57 25.47 -55.82 -9.43
CA ASN A 57 24.62 -56.56 -10.37
C ASN A 57 25.00 -56.29 -11.82
N TYR A 58 25.66 -55.16 -12.08
CA TYR A 58 26.09 -54.75 -13.41
C TYR A 58 27.46 -54.06 -13.40
N GLU A 59 28.24 -54.25 -14.46
CA GLU A 59 29.47 -53.51 -14.75
C GLU A 59 29.30 -52.67 -16.02
N ILE A 60 29.88 -51.47 -16.05
CA ILE A 60 29.88 -50.62 -17.24
C ILE A 60 31.28 -50.60 -17.85
N SER A 61 31.38 -50.87 -19.15
CA SER A 61 32.63 -50.83 -19.90
C SER A 61 32.52 -49.89 -21.11
N GLY A 62 33.66 -49.40 -21.60
CA GLY A 62 33.72 -48.46 -22.74
C GLY A 62 33.89 -46.99 -22.35
N LYS A 63 33.98 -46.13 -23.38
CA LYS A 63 34.12 -44.66 -23.31
C LYS A 63 32.75 -43.99 -23.50
N PRO A 64 32.63 -42.67 -23.26
CA PRO A 64 31.41 -41.87 -23.45
C PRO A 64 30.64 -42.05 -24.76
N ASN A 65 31.21 -42.70 -25.79
CA ASN A 65 30.61 -42.82 -27.12
C ASN A 65 30.35 -44.29 -27.51
N ASN A 66 30.59 -45.25 -26.62
CA ASN A 66 30.43 -46.70 -26.89
C ASN A 66 30.24 -47.53 -25.61
N GLY A 67 29.56 -46.98 -24.60
CA GLY A 67 29.36 -47.67 -23.33
C GLY A 67 28.47 -48.91 -23.47
N VAL A 68 28.83 -49.99 -22.76
CA VAL A 68 28.08 -51.24 -22.68
C VAL A 68 27.89 -51.62 -21.21
N LEU A 69 26.65 -51.92 -20.84
CA LEU A 69 26.31 -52.42 -19.52
C LEU A 69 26.28 -53.96 -19.54
N HIS A 70 27.19 -54.58 -18.80
CA HIS A 70 27.30 -56.03 -18.66
C HIS A 70 26.65 -56.48 -17.35
N ARG A 71 25.74 -57.47 -17.39
CA ARG A 71 25.10 -58.03 -16.20
C ARG A 71 25.99 -59.10 -15.58
N ILE A 72 26.37 -58.94 -14.32
CA ILE A 72 27.32 -59.83 -13.63
C ILE A 72 26.67 -61.17 -13.27
N ASP A 73 25.36 -61.17 -13.04
CA ASP A 73 24.58 -62.33 -12.57
C ASP A 73 24.09 -63.26 -13.71
N GLY A 74 24.72 -63.19 -14.89
CA GLY A 74 24.32 -63.94 -16.10
C GLY A 74 23.21 -63.25 -16.91
N PRO A 75 22.66 -63.90 -17.95
CA PRO A 75 21.79 -63.25 -18.92
C PRO A 75 20.51 -62.70 -18.28
N LEU A 76 19.97 -61.62 -18.84
CA LEU A 76 18.69 -61.06 -18.35
C LEU A 76 17.56 -62.08 -18.58
N PRO A 77 16.88 -62.57 -17.52
CA PRO A 77 15.95 -63.69 -17.66
C PRO A 77 14.71 -63.37 -18.50
N THR A 78 14.15 -64.35 -19.19
CA THR A 78 12.93 -64.16 -19.98
C THR A 78 11.77 -63.67 -19.10
N GLY A 79 11.13 -62.58 -19.52
CA GLY A 79 10.03 -61.94 -18.79
C GLY A 79 10.46 -60.81 -17.87
N TYR A 80 11.77 -60.64 -17.64
CA TYR A 80 12.32 -59.46 -16.98
C TYR A 80 12.51 -58.33 -17.99
N LYS A 81 12.54 -57.10 -17.50
CA LYS A 81 12.86 -55.91 -18.31
C LYS A 81 13.97 -55.12 -17.64
N LEU A 82 14.96 -54.71 -18.43
CA LEU A 82 15.99 -53.78 -17.97
C LEU A 82 15.73 -52.42 -18.60
N ILE A 83 15.51 -51.40 -17.78
CA ILE A 83 15.36 -50.01 -18.22
C ILE A 83 16.59 -49.24 -17.78
N ILE A 84 17.21 -48.53 -18.71
CA ILE A 84 18.45 -47.77 -18.46
C ILE A 84 18.27 -46.35 -19.00
N TRP A 85 18.71 -45.35 -18.25
CA TRP A 85 18.65 -43.94 -18.64
C TRP A 85 19.87 -43.17 -18.12
N ARG A 86 19.97 -41.91 -18.52
CA ARG A 86 21.03 -40.99 -18.11
C ARG A 86 20.45 -39.80 -17.34
N GLU A 87 21.09 -39.43 -16.23
CA GLU A 87 20.85 -38.17 -15.52
C GLU A 87 22.18 -37.46 -15.24
N GLN A 88 22.32 -36.21 -15.68
CA GLN A 88 23.51 -35.40 -15.41
C GLN A 88 23.19 -34.24 -14.45
N PRO A 89 24.08 -33.89 -13.50
CA PRO A 89 23.91 -32.72 -12.66
C PRO A 89 23.82 -31.42 -13.48
N ILE A 90 22.83 -30.57 -13.17
CA ILE A 90 22.62 -29.28 -13.87
C ILE A 90 23.56 -28.21 -13.30
N GLU A 91 24.86 -28.35 -13.55
CA GLU A 91 25.88 -27.37 -13.14
C GLU A 91 26.58 -26.75 -14.36
N GLN A 92 26.45 -25.43 -14.53
CA GLN A 92 27.15 -24.70 -15.60
C GLN A 92 28.50 -24.18 -15.10
N SER A 93 29.53 -25.03 -15.07
CA SER A 93 30.90 -24.56 -14.85
C SER A 93 31.68 -24.47 -16.17
N VAL A 94 31.79 -23.29 -16.76
CA VAL A 94 32.84 -23.00 -17.74
C VAL A 94 33.97 -22.30 -17.01
N ARG A 95 35.08 -23.01 -16.78
CA ARG A 95 36.25 -22.46 -16.09
C ARG A 95 37.29 -22.02 -17.11
N PHE A 96 37.35 -20.72 -17.40
CA PHE A 96 38.48 -20.15 -18.14
C PHE A 96 39.66 -19.97 -17.19
N GLY A 97 40.79 -20.62 -17.49
CA GLY A 97 42.02 -20.42 -16.74
C GLY A 97 42.49 -18.96 -16.85
N THR A 98 42.79 -18.32 -15.72
CA THR A 98 43.20 -16.92 -15.69
C THR A 98 44.50 -16.74 -16.47
N GLY A 99 44.45 -16.02 -17.60
CA GLY A 99 45.61 -15.69 -18.44
C GLY A 99 45.86 -16.58 -19.66
N GLY A 100 44.97 -17.51 -20.02
CA GLY A 100 45.08 -18.32 -21.26
C GLY A 100 44.28 -17.78 -22.46
N ASN A 101 44.70 -18.14 -23.69
CA ASN A 101 43.95 -17.82 -24.91
C ASN A 101 42.59 -18.53 -24.94
N PHE A 102 41.54 -17.84 -25.42
CA PHE A 102 40.24 -18.42 -25.73
C PHE A 102 40.37 -19.50 -26.82
N ARG A 103 40.28 -20.77 -26.47
CA ARG A 103 40.33 -21.87 -27.43
C ARG A 103 38.92 -22.22 -27.87
N ALA A 104 38.69 -22.27 -29.19
CA ALA A 104 37.39 -22.65 -29.76
C ALA A 104 36.91 -24.02 -29.27
N SER A 105 37.82 -24.93 -28.92
CA SER A 105 37.51 -26.25 -28.33
C SER A 105 36.75 -26.17 -27.01
N ASP A 106 37.03 -25.16 -26.19
CA ASP A 106 36.44 -25.03 -24.85
C ASP A 106 35.01 -24.47 -24.94
N HIS A 107 34.74 -23.70 -25.98
CA HIS A 107 33.40 -23.18 -26.32
C HIS A 107 32.53 -24.24 -26.99
N GLU A 108 33.08 -25.07 -27.87
CA GLU A 108 32.32 -26.20 -28.44
C GLU A 108 31.91 -27.21 -27.37
N ALA A 109 32.84 -27.58 -26.46
CA ALA A 109 32.53 -28.51 -25.38
C ALA A 109 31.46 -27.99 -24.40
N ALA A 110 31.33 -26.67 -24.27
CA ALA A 110 30.27 -26.02 -23.49
C ALA A 110 28.94 -25.97 -24.25
N ALA A 111 28.97 -25.73 -25.57
CA ALA A 111 27.79 -25.74 -26.42
C ALA A 111 27.16 -27.15 -26.51
N ASP A 112 27.99 -28.19 -26.68
CA ASP A 112 27.53 -29.59 -26.68
C ASP A 112 26.90 -29.98 -25.33
N ASN A 113 27.44 -29.47 -24.21
CA ASN A 113 26.87 -29.70 -22.89
C ASN A 113 25.45 -29.11 -22.78
N ILE A 114 25.28 -27.86 -23.22
CA ILE A 114 23.98 -27.18 -23.22
C ILE A 114 22.96 -27.92 -24.09
N VAL A 115 23.37 -28.43 -25.25
CA VAL A 115 22.49 -29.20 -26.14
C VAL A 115 22.05 -30.51 -25.48
N GLN A 116 22.94 -31.19 -24.77
CA GLN A 116 22.61 -32.44 -24.05
C GLN A 116 21.66 -32.19 -22.87
N MET A 117 21.85 -31.12 -22.11
CA MET A 117 20.93 -30.71 -21.02
C MET A 117 19.55 -30.33 -21.55
N LEU A 118 19.48 -29.66 -22.71
CA LEU A 118 18.22 -29.31 -23.37
C LEU A 118 17.43 -30.54 -23.85
N GLN A 119 18.11 -31.64 -24.19
CA GLN A 119 17.46 -32.90 -24.55
C GLN A 119 16.81 -33.57 -23.33
N GLU A 120 17.45 -33.50 -22.15
CA GLU A 120 16.91 -34.05 -20.89
C GLU A 120 15.69 -33.24 -20.42
N ILE A 121 15.79 -31.91 -20.36
CA ILE A 121 14.69 -31.01 -19.93
C ILE A 121 13.46 -31.13 -20.83
N ARG A 122 13.63 -31.43 -22.13
CA ARG A 122 12.51 -31.63 -23.06
C ARG A 122 11.57 -32.77 -22.67
N PHE A 123 12.06 -33.78 -21.94
CA PHE A 123 11.24 -34.89 -21.45
C PHE A 123 10.31 -34.46 -20.31
N ASP A 124 10.83 -33.68 -19.35
CA ASP A 124 10.03 -33.11 -18.26
C ASP A 124 9.04 -32.06 -18.78
N VAL A 125 9.44 -31.30 -19.79
CA VAL A 125 8.55 -30.38 -20.52
C VAL A 125 7.48 -31.15 -21.32
N ALA A 126 7.71 -32.41 -21.70
CA ALA A 126 6.72 -33.23 -22.39
C ALA A 126 5.70 -33.88 -21.44
N ARG A 127 6.08 -34.15 -20.19
CA ARG A 127 5.22 -34.70 -19.12
C ARG A 127 4.48 -33.64 -18.30
N SER A 128 4.83 -32.38 -18.45
CA SER A 128 4.11 -31.27 -17.82
C SER A 128 2.79 -31.01 -18.52
N ILE A 129 1.81 -30.53 -17.76
CA ILE A 129 0.51 -30.10 -18.29
C ILE A 129 0.76 -28.92 -19.23
N LYS A 130 0.62 -29.16 -20.53
CA LYS A 130 0.78 -28.12 -21.56
C LYS A 130 -0.55 -27.43 -21.78
N LEU A 131 -0.63 -26.15 -21.43
CA LEU A 131 -1.76 -25.30 -21.81
C LEU A 131 -1.43 -24.60 -23.13
N PRO A 132 -2.25 -24.74 -24.19
CA PRO A 132 -2.15 -23.88 -25.36
C PRO A 132 -2.42 -22.44 -24.95
N ARG A 133 -1.70 -21.48 -25.53
CA ARG A 133 -1.80 -20.04 -25.24
C ARG A 133 -3.21 -19.43 -25.44
N GLN A 134 -4.18 -20.21 -25.93
CA GLN A 134 -5.55 -19.78 -26.27
C GLN A 134 -6.67 -20.76 -25.83
N ALA A 135 -6.40 -21.85 -25.08
CA ALA A 135 -7.47 -22.74 -24.60
C ALA A 135 -8.02 -22.30 -23.23
N LYS A 136 -9.35 -22.26 -23.06
CA LYS A 136 -10.01 -22.12 -21.75
C LYS A 136 -9.98 -23.49 -21.05
N LEU A 137 -9.75 -23.51 -19.73
CA LEU A 137 -9.83 -24.71 -18.88
C LEU A 137 -11.28 -25.24 -18.82
N GLN A 138 -11.70 -25.94 -19.86
CA GLN A 138 -12.74 -26.96 -19.76
C GLN A 138 -12.20 -28.18 -20.51
N ASP A 139 -12.05 -29.26 -19.75
CA ASP A 139 -11.54 -30.59 -20.11
C ASP A 139 -10.06 -30.64 -20.54
N VAL A 140 -9.16 -30.60 -19.55
CA VAL A 140 -7.79 -31.09 -19.71
C VAL A 140 -7.78 -32.56 -19.31
N GLU A 141 -7.69 -33.44 -20.30
CA GLU A 141 -7.47 -34.87 -20.07
C GLU A 141 -5.98 -35.07 -19.69
N VAL A 142 -5.74 -35.65 -18.51
CA VAL A 142 -4.40 -36.03 -18.07
C VAL A 142 -3.89 -37.12 -19.02
N PRO A 143 -2.64 -37.07 -19.54
CA PRO A 143 -2.11 -38.17 -20.31
C PRO A 143 -1.96 -39.38 -19.39
N LEU A 144 -2.92 -40.30 -19.45
CA LEU A 144 -2.95 -41.50 -18.64
C LEU A 144 -1.90 -42.51 -19.13
N VAL A 145 -1.24 -43.19 -18.20
CA VAL A 145 -0.65 -44.51 -18.45
C VAL A 145 -1.63 -45.52 -17.85
N ASP A 146 -1.98 -46.55 -18.62
CA ASP A 146 -2.91 -47.60 -18.20
C ASP A 146 -2.45 -48.24 -16.88
N GLY A 147 -3.31 -48.24 -15.85
CA GLY A 147 -3.22 -49.23 -14.76
C GLY A 147 -3.44 -48.79 -13.31
N GLN A 148 -3.40 -47.51 -12.90
CA GLN A 148 -3.61 -47.16 -11.48
C GLN A 148 -4.27 -45.77 -11.30
N ALA A 149 -5.38 -45.74 -10.57
CA ALA A 149 -6.03 -44.51 -10.09
C ALA A 149 -6.25 -44.60 -8.57
N PRO A 150 -5.89 -43.57 -7.78
CA PRO A 150 -6.59 -43.29 -6.53
C PRO A 150 -7.75 -42.34 -6.84
N VAL A 151 -8.99 -42.83 -6.73
CA VAL A 151 -10.18 -41.99 -6.84
C VAL A 151 -10.55 -41.49 -5.44
N VAL A 152 -10.63 -40.16 -5.27
CA VAL A 152 -11.26 -39.54 -4.09
C VAL A 152 -12.75 -39.45 -4.39
N HIS A 153 -13.55 -40.23 -3.67
CA HIS A 153 -15.00 -40.14 -3.71
C HIS A 153 -15.47 -39.05 -2.74
N ILE A 154 -16.19 -38.05 -3.24
CA ILE A 154 -16.94 -37.11 -2.40
C ILE A 154 -18.42 -37.50 -2.53
N ASP A 155 -19.07 -37.86 -1.44
CA ASP A 155 -20.49 -38.20 -1.46
C ASP A 155 -21.39 -36.95 -1.56
N VAL A 156 -22.69 -37.19 -1.71
CA VAL A 156 -23.73 -36.15 -1.87
C VAL A 156 -23.91 -35.26 -0.64
N ASP A 157 -23.33 -35.63 0.51
CA ASP A 157 -23.32 -34.86 1.74
C ASP A 157 -21.99 -34.11 1.94
N GLY A 158 -21.04 -34.25 1.02
CA GLY A 158 -19.76 -33.51 1.01
C GLY A 158 -18.61 -34.21 1.74
N ASN A 159 -18.75 -35.48 2.14
CA ASN A 159 -17.68 -36.21 2.81
C ASN A 159 -16.73 -36.86 1.80
N ALA A 160 -15.43 -36.64 1.96
CA ALA A 160 -14.39 -37.25 1.16
C ALA A 160 -13.96 -38.61 1.74
N SER A 161 -13.98 -39.67 0.92
CA SER A 161 -13.42 -40.99 1.26
C SER A 161 -12.54 -41.51 0.13
N ILE A 162 -11.52 -42.30 0.48
CA ILE A 162 -10.66 -43.01 -0.47
C ILE A 162 -11.00 -44.49 -0.36
N GLN A 163 -11.61 -45.06 -1.40
CA GLN A 163 -11.63 -46.52 -1.59
C GLN A 163 -10.72 -46.86 -2.77
N GLY A 164 -9.74 -47.72 -2.52
CA GLY A 164 -9.05 -48.39 -3.63
C GLY A 164 -10.01 -49.41 -4.24
N GLU A 165 -10.32 -49.27 -5.53
CA GLU A 165 -10.91 -50.40 -6.26
C GLU A 165 -9.81 -51.45 -6.45
N ASP A 166 -9.90 -52.49 -5.63
CA ASP A 166 -9.23 -53.77 -5.83
C ASP A 166 -9.99 -54.56 -6.92
N PRO A 167 -9.41 -54.87 -8.09
CA PRO A 167 -10.07 -55.71 -9.08
C PRO A 167 -10.13 -57.20 -8.67
N GLY A 168 -9.57 -57.60 -7.54
CA GLY A 168 -9.55 -58.98 -7.08
C GLY A 168 -9.66 -59.06 -5.56
N GLY A 169 -10.89 -58.92 -5.04
CA GLY A 169 -11.16 -58.87 -3.61
C GLY A 169 -10.37 -59.86 -2.74
N ASP A 170 -9.43 -59.33 -1.97
CA ASP A 170 -9.21 -59.67 -0.56
C ASP A 170 -8.66 -58.46 0.21
N GLY A 171 -9.55 -57.82 0.98
CA GLY A 171 -9.20 -56.64 1.76
C GLY A 171 -8.13 -56.93 2.80
N SER A 172 -6.94 -56.33 2.63
CA SER A 172 -6.14 -55.66 3.67
C SER A 172 -4.75 -55.34 3.14
N GLY A 173 -4.55 -54.12 2.64
CA GLY A 173 -3.23 -53.60 2.25
C GLY A 173 -3.18 -52.11 2.52
N GLY A 174 -2.66 -51.73 3.69
CA GLY A 174 -2.56 -50.33 4.11
C GLY A 174 -1.57 -49.56 3.25
N GLY A 175 -2.07 -48.65 2.42
CA GLY A 175 -1.25 -47.61 1.79
C GLY A 175 -0.86 -46.56 2.83
N SER A 176 0.44 -46.26 2.93
CA SER A 176 0.95 -45.20 3.82
C SER A 176 0.56 -43.83 3.29
N VAL A 177 -0.34 -43.15 4.00
CA VAL A 177 -0.72 -41.74 3.76
C VAL A 177 0.32 -40.82 4.40
N SER A 178 0.61 -39.67 3.77
CA SER A 178 1.53 -38.69 4.34
C SER A 178 1.01 -38.14 5.67
N GLU A 179 1.92 -37.71 6.55
CA GLU A 179 1.59 -37.16 7.87
C GLU A 179 0.60 -35.98 7.78
N PHE A 180 0.69 -35.18 6.71
CA PHE A 180 -0.25 -34.10 6.39
C PHE A 180 -1.68 -34.59 6.11
N ALA A 181 -1.82 -35.71 5.41
CA ALA A 181 -3.13 -36.30 5.10
C ALA A 181 -3.77 -36.96 6.34
N GLN A 182 -2.97 -37.47 7.28
CA GLN A 182 -3.48 -37.99 8.55
C GLN A 182 -4.06 -36.88 9.45
N THR A 183 -3.46 -35.69 9.44
CA THR A 183 -3.96 -34.53 10.21
C THR A 183 -5.33 -34.06 9.71
N ILE A 184 -5.58 -34.14 8.40
CA ILE A 184 -6.88 -33.77 7.79
C ILE A 184 -7.97 -34.81 8.13
N LEU A 185 -7.58 -36.09 8.26
CA LEU A 185 -8.50 -37.20 8.53
C LEU A 185 -8.86 -37.38 10.02
N GLN A 186 -8.09 -36.79 10.94
CA GLN A 186 -8.32 -36.86 12.39
C GLN A 186 -9.06 -35.64 12.96
N ALA A 187 -9.43 -34.65 12.13
CA ALA A 187 -10.24 -33.52 12.55
C ALA A 187 -11.69 -33.98 12.75
N ASP A 188 -12.17 -34.00 13.99
CA ASP A 188 -13.47 -34.58 14.38
C ASP A 188 -14.67 -33.72 13.92
N ASN A 189 -14.42 -32.55 13.33
CA ASN A 189 -15.45 -31.70 12.74
C ASN A 189 -14.95 -30.94 11.49
N ALA A 190 -15.90 -30.54 10.64
CA ALA A 190 -15.62 -29.84 9.38
C ALA A 190 -14.92 -28.48 9.55
N LEU A 191 -15.00 -27.87 10.73
CA LEU A 191 -14.39 -26.57 11.03
C LEU A 191 -12.89 -26.71 11.29
N GLU A 192 -12.48 -27.74 12.05
CA GLU A 192 -11.08 -28.08 12.31
C GLU A 192 -10.36 -28.55 11.04
N ALA A 193 -11.05 -29.30 10.16
CA ALA A 193 -10.51 -29.69 8.86
C ALA A 193 -10.29 -28.48 7.93
N GLN A 194 -11.15 -27.47 8.01
CA GLN A 194 -11.05 -26.23 7.25
C GLN A 194 -9.93 -25.31 7.77
N GLU A 195 -9.74 -25.22 9.09
CA GLU A 195 -8.61 -24.51 9.70
C GLU A 195 -7.25 -25.17 9.38
N ALA A 196 -7.18 -26.51 9.40
CA ALA A 196 -5.98 -27.26 9.03
C ALA A 196 -5.59 -27.13 7.54
N LEU A 197 -6.57 -26.90 6.66
CA LEU A 197 -6.38 -26.65 5.23
C LEU A 197 -6.13 -25.17 4.89
N GLY A 198 -6.19 -24.25 5.86
CA GLY A 198 -6.14 -22.80 5.61
C GLY A 198 -7.35 -22.28 4.81
N LEU A 199 -8.44 -23.06 4.76
CA LEU A 199 -9.68 -22.78 4.03
C LEU A 199 -10.76 -22.33 5.01
N THR A 200 -10.50 -21.28 5.77
CA THR A 200 -11.57 -20.59 6.51
C THR A 200 -12.63 -20.12 5.49
N PRO A 201 -13.95 -20.29 5.73
CA PRO A 201 -14.96 -19.60 4.95
C PRO A 201 -14.58 -18.12 4.86
N GLY A 202 -14.43 -17.61 3.64
CA GLY A 202 -13.69 -16.38 3.34
C GLY A 202 -14.15 -15.21 4.20
N ARG A 203 -13.37 -14.86 5.22
CA ARG A 203 -13.57 -13.62 5.97
C ARG A 203 -13.30 -12.46 5.04
N GLU A 204 -14.19 -11.48 5.04
CA GLU A 204 -14.01 -10.31 4.19
C GLU A 204 -12.98 -9.37 4.82
N ILE A 205 -11.78 -9.36 4.23
CA ILE A 205 -10.72 -8.41 4.56
C ILE A 205 -10.87 -7.19 3.63
N VAL A 206 -11.16 -6.03 4.24
CA VAL A 206 -11.43 -4.78 3.53
C VAL A 206 -10.27 -3.81 3.69
N GLY A 207 -10.07 -2.96 2.69
CA GLY A 207 -9.21 -1.77 2.82
C GLY A 207 -9.89 -0.65 3.62
N GLY A 208 -11.22 -0.72 3.75
CA GLY A 208 -12.07 0.13 4.59
C GLY A 208 -13.53 0.12 4.14
N TYR A 209 -14.34 0.96 4.77
CA TYR A 209 -15.80 0.99 4.61
C TYR A 209 -16.36 2.40 4.37
N ALA A 210 -17.58 2.47 3.86
CA ALA A 210 -18.30 3.73 3.69
C ALA A 210 -18.72 4.31 5.04
N ILE A 211 -18.29 5.55 5.30
CA ILE A 211 -18.55 6.31 6.51
C ILE A 211 -20.01 6.79 6.50
N ALA A 212 -20.73 6.47 7.56
CA ALA A 212 -22.00 7.09 7.94
C ALA A 212 -21.74 8.20 8.96
N LYS A 213 -21.99 9.48 8.64
CA LYS A 213 -21.82 10.60 9.62
C LYS A 213 -22.94 10.63 10.66
N HIS A 214 -24.16 10.23 10.31
CA HIS A 214 -25.29 9.99 11.22
C HIS A 214 -25.81 8.55 11.06
N HIS A 215 -26.78 8.39 10.15
CA HIS A 215 -27.30 7.12 9.64
C HIS A 215 -26.89 6.98 8.18
N GLY A 216 -26.23 5.89 7.82
CA GLY A 216 -25.72 5.67 6.46
C GLY A 216 -26.34 4.43 5.82
N GLY A 217 -26.73 4.59 4.56
CA GLY A 217 -27.30 3.55 3.72
C GLY A 217 -28.75 3.21 4.05
N GLY A 218 -29.61 3.16 3.04
CA GLY A 218 -30.95 2.61 3.12
C GLY A 218 -30.93 1.11 3.35
N ARG A 219 -30.44 0.66 4.52
CA ARG A 219 -30.24 -0.76 4.85
C ARG A 219 -29.23 -1.43 3.91
N TRP A 220 -28.19 -0.70 3.53
CA TRP A 220 -27.06 -1.20 2.76
C TRP A 220 -25.75 -0.64 3.31
N ARG A 221 -24.64 -1.29 2.96
CA ARG A 221 -23.27 -0.86 3.32
C ARG A 221 -22.30 -1.17 2.19
N ALA A 222 -21.18 -0.45 2.16
CA ALA A 222 -20.18 -0.61 1.13
C ALA A 222 -18.76 -0.66 1.70
N PHE A 223 -17.94 -1.51 1.11
CA PHE A 223 -16.53 -1.74 1.44
C PHE A 223 -15.67 -1.63 0.19
N TRP A 224 -14.39 -1.29 0.32
CA TRP A 224 -13.44 -1.52 -0.77
C TRP A 224 -12.47 -2.62 -0.40
N SER A 225 -12.04 -3.39 -1.40
CA SER A 225 -11.04 -4.44 -1.19
C SER A 225 -9.67 -3.86 -0.84
N THR A 226 -8.82 -4.63 -0.16
CA THR A 226 -7.47 -4.20 0.21
C THR A 226 -6.58 -3.84 -0.98
N ASP A 227 -6.73 -4.55 -2.11
CA ASP A 227 -6.08 -4.24 -3.39
C ASP A 227 -6.75 -3.09 -4.15
N GLN A 228 -7.86 -2.57 -3.62
CA GLN A 228 -8.70 -1.51 -4.18
C GLN A 228 -9.20 -1.79 -5.60
N SER A 229 -9.27 -3.05 -6.03
CA SER A 229 -9.77 -3.42 -7.37
C SER A 229 -11.30 -3.47 -7.46
N ARG A 230 -11.98 -3.42 -6.32
CA ARG A 230 -13.45 -3.50 -6.24
C ARG A 230 -14.02 -2.82 -5.02
N ILE A 231 -15.28 -2.41 -5.15
CA ILE A 231 -16.15 -2.00 -4.06
C ILE A 231 -17.23 -3.08 -3.91
N VAL A 232 -17.46 -3.56 -2.69
CA VAL A 232 -18.45 -4.58 -2.37
C VAL A 232 -19.59 -3.93 -1.60
N VAL A 233 -20.83 -4.15 -2.02
CA VAL A 233 -22.04 -3.60 -1.40
C VAL A 233 -22.90 -4.75 -0.90
N TYR A 234 -23.38 -4.66 0.34
CA TYR A 234 -24.35 -5.59 0.93
C TYR A 234 -25.62 -4.86 1.31
N GLY A 235 -26.74 -5.57 1.39
CA GLY A 235 -28.03 -5.03 1.79
C GLY A 235 -28.94 -4.65 0.61
N ASP A 236 -29.79 -3.65 0.83
CA ASP A 236 -30.76 -3.15 -0.16
C ASP A 236 -30.07 -2.43 -1.33
N THR A 237 -29.60 -3.23 -2.30
CA THR A 237 -28.96 -2.75 -3.53
C THR A 237 -29.94 -2.05 -4.47
N VAL A 238 -31.22 -2.44 -4.42
CA VAL A 238 -32.31 -1.74 -5.12
C VAL A 238 -32.44 -0.33 -4.56
N GLY A 239 -32.41 -0.19 -3.24
CA GLY A 239 -32.36 1.07 -2.51
C GLY A 239 -31.23 1.96 -3.01
N LEU A 240 -30.03 1.42 -3.28
CA LEU A 240 -28.89 2.15 -3.86
C LEU A 240 -29.05 2.46 -5.37
N GLY A 241 -30.05 1.88 -6.05
CA GLY A 241 -30.29 2.05 -7.49
C GLY A 241 -29.46 1.11 -8.36
N ILE A 242 -29.00 0.01 -7.78
CA ILE A 242 -28.22 -1.03 -8.44
C ILE A 242 -29.08 -2.30 -8.44
N ASP A 243 -29.76 -2.59 -9.55
CA ASP A 243 -30.68 -3.74 -9.67
C ASP A 243 -30.03 -4.90 -10.45
N PRO A 244 -29.65 -6.01 -9.79
CA PRO A 244 -29.31 -7.25 -10.45
C PRO A 244 -30.51 -8.22 -10.44
N ALA A 245 -31.65 -7.85 -11.02
CA ALA A 245 -32.78 -8.75 -11.28
C ALA A 245 -33.25 -9.56 -10.03
N GLY A 246 -33.95 -8.89 -9.12
CA GLY A 246 -34.67 -9.50 -7.98
C GLY A 246 -33.81 -9.73 -6.75
N ASP A 247 -34.43 -9.62 -5.56
CA ASP A 247 -33.87 -9.67 -4.20
C ASP A 247 -32.75 -10.71 -4.01
N ASN A 248 -31.54 -10.35 -4.45
CA ASN A 248 -30.34 -11.15 -4.24
C ASN A 248 -29.66 -10.62 -3.01
N TRP A 249 -29.91 -11.28 -1.88
CA TRP A 249 -29.35 -11.06 -0.55
C TRP A 249 -27.82 -11.27 -0.45
N GLY A 250 -27.11 -11.28 -1.58
CA GLY A 250 -25.68 -11.48 -1.69
C GLY A 250 -24.93 -10.18 -2.00
N PRO A 251 -23.58 -10.18 -1.91
CA PRO A 251 -22.78 -9.01 -2.22
C PRO A 251 -22.92 -8.60 -3.69
N PHE A 252 -23.15 -7.31 -3.91
CA PHE A 252 -22.96 -6.68 -5.21
C PHE A 252 -21.53 -6.15 -5.34
N VAL A 253 -20.89 -6.39 -6.48
CA VAL A 253 -19.48 -5.99 -6.69
C VAL A 253 -19.40 -4.96 -7.81
N ILE A 254 -18.90 -3.78 -7.46
CA ILE A 254 -18.57 -2.70 -8.39
C ILE A 254 -17.07 -2.78 -8.69
N ALA A 255 -16.70 -2.79 -9.97
CA ALA A 255 -15.31 -2.77 -10.37
C ALA A 255 -14.67 -1.39 -10.10
N TRP A 256 -13.43 -1.38 -9.61
CA TRP A 256 -12.65 -0.15 -9.41
C TRP A 256 -11.26 -0.28 -10.01
N SER A 257 -10.75 0.79 -10.61
CA SER A 257 -9.39 0.85 -11.15
C SER A 257 -8.61 1.96 -10.45
N PRO A 258 -7.71 1.63 -9.51
CA PRO A 258 -6.85 2.63 -8.86
C PRO A 258 -5.97 3.38 -9.87
N LEU A 259 -5.56 2.71 -10.95
CA LEU A 259 -4.78 3.30 -12.03
C LEU A 259 -5.52 4.42 -12.77
N THR A 260 -6.85 4.29 -12.91
CA THR A 260 -7.67 5.24 -13.68
C THR A 260 -8.32 6.28 -12.78
N ASN A 261 -8.81 5.86 -11.61
CA ASN A 261 -9.65 6.67 -10.74
C ASN A 261 -8.91 7.20 -9.50
N GLY A 262 -7.68 6.75 -9.26
CA GLY A 262 -6.93 6.99 -8.03
C GLY A 262 -7.25 5.97 -6.94
N ASN A 263 -6.42 5.95 -5.91
CA ASN A 263 -6.64 5.11 -4.73
C ASN A 263 -7.80 5.69 -3.92
N ILE A 264 -8.70 4.83 -3.44
CA ILE A 264 -9.78 5.19 -2.54
C ILE A 264 -9.16 5.59 -1.19
N THR A 265 -9.56 6.75 -0.69
CA THR A 265 -9.12 7.32 0.60
C THR A 265 -10.25 7.37 1.61
N ALA A 266 -11.49 7.52 1.14
CA ALA A 266 -12.70 7.39 1.94
C ALA A 266 -13.90 7.11 1.03
N MET A 267 -14.96 6.54 1.59
CA MET A 267 -16.28 6.52 0.98
C MET A 267 -17.30 7.06 1.96
N TYR A 268 -18.36 7.70 1.47
CA TYR A 268 -19.40 8.33 2.29
C TYR A 268 -20.76 7.84 1.83
N ALA A 269 -21.49 7.20 2.75
CA ALA A 269 -22.82 6.70 2.47
C ALA A 269 -23.84 7.83 2.67
N GLY A 270 -24.57 8.15 1.60
CA GLY A 270 -25.84 8.85 1.72
C GLY A 270 -26.98 7.87 1.93
N THR A 271 -28.21 8.35 1.85
CA THR A 271 -29.42 7.53 1.95
C THR A 271 -29.41 6.42 0.89
N ASN A 272 -29.21 6.79 -0.38
CA ASN A 272 -29.30 5.87 -1.51
C ASN A 272 -28.30 6.19 -2.62
N TYR A 273 -27.15 6.70 -2.21
CA TYR A 273 -26.02 6.99 -3.07
C TYR A 273 -24.74 6.83 -2.27
N LEU A 274 -23.64 6.63 -2.97
CA LEU A 274 -22.32 6.51 -2.39
C LEU A 274 -21.39 7.53 -3.05
N LEU A 275 -20.65 8.27 -2.24
CA LEU A 275 -19.58 9.14 -2.69
C LEU A 275 -18.23 8.49 -2.41
N ILE A 276 -17.34 8.45 -3.40
CA ILE A 276 -16.05 7.76 -3.32
C ILE A 276 -14.96 8.82 -3.51
N GLN A 277 -14.18 9.06 -2.46
CA GLN A 277 -13.09 10.02 -2.45
C GLN A 277 -11.76 9.34 -2.71
N THR A 278 -10.93 9.95 -3.55
CA THR A 278 -9.66 9.37 -4.02
C THR A 278 -8.47 10.27 -3.71
N ASP A 279 -7.26 9.74 -3.93
CA ASP A 279 -6.00 10.45 -3.73
C ASP A 279 -5.65 11.45 -4.85
N LEU A 280 -6.43 11.50 -5.93
CA LEU A 280 -6.23 12.40 -7.07
C LEU A 280 -6.01 13.85 -6.61
N ALA A 281 -5.11 14.55 -7.30
CA ALA A 281 -4.73 15.92 -6.95
C ALA A 281 -5.87 16.94 -7.13
N THR A 282 -6.84 16.65 -8.02
CA THR A 282 -8.05 17.45 -8.24
C THR A 282 -9.21 16.54 -8.67
N GLY A 283 -10.45 16.99 -8.47
CA GLY A 283 -11.63 16.25 -8.92
C GLY A 283 -11.73 14.84 -8.35
N ASN A 284 -11.31 14.66 -7.10
CA ASN A 284 -11.12 13.37 -6.46
C ASN A 284 -12.39 12.80 -5.80
N LEU A 285 -13.58 13.20 -6.27
CA LEU A 285 -14.85 12.70 -5.74
C LEU A 285 -15.67 12.10 -6.87
N PHE A 286 -16.17 10.90 -6.63
CA PHE A 286 -17.01 10.14 -7.54
C PHE A 286 -18.36 9.86 -6.88
N HIS A 287 -19.39 9.65 -7.69
CA HIS A 287 -20.75 9.32 -7.27
C HIS A 287 -21.22 8.02 -7.92
N ILE A 288 -22.00 7.24 -7.17
CA ILE A 288 -22.80 6.13 -7.68
C ILE A 288 -24.14 6.10 -6.94
N GLY A 289 -25.18 5.56 -7.60
CA GLY A 289 -26.54 5.46 -7.05
C GLY A 289 -27.47 6.58 -7.53
N TYR A 290 -28.51 6.89 -6.76
CA TYR A 290 -29.58 7.81 -7.19
C TYR A 290 -29.13 9.26 -7.40
N THR A 291 -29.89 9.98 -8.24
CA THR A 291 -29.64 11.39 -8.63
C THR A 291 -30.89 12.28 -8.60
N ASP A 292 -31.99 11.80 -8.03
CA ASP A 292 -33.33 12.41 -8.06
C ASP A 292 -33.45 13.79 -7.38
N ASN A 293 -32.55 14.13 -6.47
CA ASN A 293 -32.47 15.46 -5.86
C ASN A 293 -31.27 16.27 -6.38
N GLY A 294 -30.55 15.78 -7.40
CA GLY A 294 -29.31 16.39 -7.88
C GLY A 294 -28.05 16.00 -7.09
N GLN A 295 -28.17 15.12 -6.10
CA GLN A 295 -27.06 14.63 -5.26
C GLN A 295 -25.98 13.90 -6.07
N GLY A 296 -26.22 13.53 -7.33
CA GLY A 296 -25.18 13.00 -8.21
C GLY A 296 -24.11 14.01 -8.65
N GLY A 297 -24.41 15.31 -8.58
CA GLY A 297 -23.44 16.38 -8.83
C GLY A 297 -22.98 16.57 -10.29
N ASN A 298 -23.56 15.84 -11.24
CA ASN A 298 -23.24 15.91 -12.66
C ASN A 298 -24.42 16.39 -13.53
N GLY A 299 -25.31 17.22 -12.97
CA GLY A 299 -26.42 17.85 -13.66
C GLY A 299 -27.70 17.00 -13.78
N LEU A 300 -27.64 15.72 -13.41
CA LEU A 300 -28.79 14.82 -13.41
C LEU A 300 -29.72 15.10 -12.22
N THR A 301 -31.03 14.95 -12.45
CA THR A 301 -32.10 15.19 -11.46
C THR A 301 -33.13 14.05 -11.41
N ALA A 302 -32.84 12.93 -12.07
CA ALA A 302 -33.69 11.73 -12.11
C ALA A 302 -32.86 10.52 -12.55
N GLY A 303 -33.21 9.35 -12.04
CA GLY A 303 -32.51 8.10 -12.32
C GLY A 303 -31.33 7.85 -11.37
N TYR A 304 -30.45 6.94 -11.78
CA TYR A 304 -29.32 6.46 -10.99
C TYR A 304 -28.10 6.21 -11.87
N SER A 305 -26.92 6.28 -11.27
CA SER A 305 -25.64 5.91 -11.88
C SER A 305 -25.28 4.50 -11.44
N LEU A 306 -25.17 3.58 -12.40
CA LEU A 306 -24.77 2.18 -12.15
C LEU A 306 -23.25 1.99 -12.08
N GLU A 307 -22.50 2.98 -12.56
CA GLU A 307 -21.04 2.97 -12.60
C GLU A 307 -20.52 4.22 -11.90
N PRO A 308 -19.39 4.15 -11.17
CA PRO A 308 -18.81 5.32 -10.51
C PRO A 308 -18.55 6.47 -11.49
N GLN A 309 -19.21 7.60 -11.28
CA GLN A 309 -19.09 8.81 -12.09
C GLN A 309 -18.24 9.85 -11.38
N ARG A 310 -17.15 10.30 -12.01
CA ARG A 310 -16.35 11.41 -11.48
C ARG A 310 -17.18 12.69 -11.48
N ILE A 311 -17.18 13.44 -10.37
CA ILE A 311 -17.92 14.71 -10.29
C ILE A 311 -17.11 15.79 -11.00
N THR A 312 -17.57 16.16 -12.20
CA THR A 312 -16.82 16.98 -13.15
C THR A 312 -16.58 18.40 -12.66
N LYS A 313 -17.46 18.93 -11.80
CA LYS A 313 -17.31 20.29 -11.26
C LYS A 313 -15.98 20.50 -10.52
N PHE A 314 -15.53 19.50 -9.78
CA PHE A 314 -14.28 19.58 -9.03
C PHE A 314 -13.03 19.45 -9.93
N VAL A 315 -13.20 18.86 -11.11
CA VAL A 315 -12.18 18.89 -12.17
C VAL A 315 -12.11 20.29 -12.78
N THR A 316 -13.26 20.87 -13.15
CA THR A 316 -13.34 22.22 -13.73
C THR A 316 -12.79 23.29 -12.79
N ASP A 317 -13.08 23.19 -11.50
CA ASP A 317 -12.60 24.15 -10.50
C ASP A 317 -11.16 23.85 -10.03
N ALA A 318 -10.57 22.74 -10.48
CA ALA A 318 -9.25 22.28 -10.07
C ALA A 318 -9.06 22.18 -8.54
N VAL A 319 -10.06 21.63 -7.84
CA VAL A 319 -10.05 21.49 -6.37
C VAL A 319 -9.92 20.04 -5.92
N LYS A 320 -9.27 19.84 -4.78
CA LYS A 320 -9.22 18.57 -4.05
C LYS A 320 -10.15 18.62 -2.85
N ILE A 321 -11.01 17.63 -2.73
CA ILE A 321 -11.89 17.41 -1.59
C ILE A 321 -11.10 16.72 -0.47
N ALA A 322 -11.28 17.21 0.75
CA ALA A 322 -10.67 16.72 1.98
C ALA A 322 -11.65 15.88 2.83
N ASP A 323 -12.89 16.34 2.99
CA ASP A 323 -13.95 15.62 3.72
C ASP A 323 -15.31 15.85 3.07
N VAL A 324 -16.25 14.94 3.32
CA VAL A 324 -17.63 15.02 2.86
C VAL A 324 -18.59 14.72 4.01
N THR A 325 -19.68 15.48 4.08
CA THR A 325 -20.79 15.24 4.99
C THR A 325 -22.05 14.98 4.18
N THR A 326 -22.63 13.79 4.37
CA THR A 326 -23.91 13.37 3.79
C THR A 326 -25.04 13.56 4.78
N GLU A 327 -26.28 13.57 4.31
CA GLU A 327 -27.44 13.55 5.18
C GLU A 327 -27.54 12.27 6.03
N GLY A 328 -28.23 12.36 7.17
CA GLY A 328 -28.67 11.20 7.93
C GLY A 328 -29.94 10.58 7.35
N ASN A 329 -29.93 9.27 7.16
CA ASN A 329 -31.08 8.51 6.69
C ASN A 329 -32.17 8.30 7.76
N VAL A 330 -33.10 9.25 7.88
CA VAL A 330 -34.29 9.10 8.75
C VAL A 330 -35.58 8.81 7.98
N ASP A 331 -35.79 9.45 6.82
CA ASP A 331 -37.05 9.35 6.07
C ASP A 331 -36.91 9.24 4.53
N GLN A 332 -35.71 8.94 4.03
CA GLN A 332 -35.42 8.60 2.61
C GLN A 332 -35.71 9.69 1.53
N VAL A 333 -36.27 10.87 1.87
CA VAL A 333 -36.73 11.85 0.87
C VAL A 333 -35.67 12.92 0.51
N GLU A 334 -34.97 13.48 1.48
CA GLU A 334 -34.08 14.63 1.25
C GLU A 334 -32.60 14.25 1.15
N LYS A 335 -32.07 14.15 -0.08
CA LYS A 335 -30.70 13.69 -0.36
C LYS A 335 -29.78 14.87 -0.67
N PHE A 336 -28.74 15.08 0.12
CA PHE A 336 -27.83 16.21 -0.04
C PHE A 336 -26.48 15.96 0.64
N TRP A 337 -25.44 16.65 0.15
CA TRP A 337 -24.13 16.57 0.77
C TRP A 337 -23.35 17.88 0.65
N PHE A 338 -22.36 18.00 1.53
CA PHE A 338 -21.39 19.08 1.56
C PHE A 338 -19.99 18.50 1.42
N ALA A 339 -19.12 19.17 0.68
CA ALA A 339 -17.73 18.78 0.51
C ALA A 339 -16.81 19.93 0.92
N VAL A 340 -15.87 19.65 1.81
CA VAL A 340 -14.82 20.59 2.25
C VAL A 340 -13.58 20.33 1.41
N THR A 341 -13.01 21.37 0.82
CA THR A 341 -11.76 21.26 0.05
C THR A 341 -10.53 21.27 0.96
N THR A 342 -9.37 20.83 0.48
CA THR A 342 -8.10 20.94 1.23
C THR A 342 -7.70 22.38 1.55
N GLY A 343 -8.29 23.36 0.86
CA GLY A 343 -8.13 24.80 1.16
C GLY A 343 -9.22 25.38 2.07
N GLY A 344 -10.07 24.55 2.67
CA GLY A 344 -11.12 24.97 3.61
C GLY A 344 -12.36 25.61 2.97
N ALA A 345 -12.47 25.63 1.65
CA ALA A 345 -13.69 26.08 0.97
C ALA A 345 -14.77 24.99 0.96
N VAL A 346 -16.05 25.37 1.02
CA VAL A 346 -17.18 24.43 1.04
C VAL A 346 -17.95 24.41 -0.28
N TYR A 347 -18.35 23.23 -0.72
CA TYR A 347 -19.30 23.02 -1.81
C TYR A 347 -20.54 22.31 -1.30
N SER A 348 -21.71 22.66 -1.84
CA SER A 348 -23.00 22.03 -1.53
C SER A 348 -23.63 21.43 -2.79
N CYS A 349 -24.31 20.30 -2.65
CA CYS A 349 -25.04 19.64 -3.75
C CYS A 349 -26.25 18.85 -3.24
N GLY A 350 -27.28 18.70 -4.08
CA GLY A 350 -28.49 17.95 -3.78
C GLY A 350 -29.67 18.82 -3.36
N TYR A 351 -30.49 18.28 -2.44
CA TYR A 351 -31.72 18.90 -1.96
C TYR A 351 -31.48 20.25 -1.26
N SER A 352 -32.26 21.28 -1.64
CA SER A 352 -32.30 22.56 -0.90
C SER A 352 -33.63 22.74 -0.18
N GLY A 353 -34.74 22.65 -0.93
CA GLY A 353 -36.10 22.77 -0.40
C GLY A 353 -36.40 24.13 0.25
N SER A 354 -37.57 24.24 0.87
CA SER A 354 -37.97 25.45 1.62
C SER A 354 -37.06 25.75 2.82
N GLN A 355 -36.25 24.77 3.22
CA GLN A 355 -35.32 24.89 4.33
C GLN A 355 -34.00 25.53 3.90
N HIS A 356 -33.77 25.78 2.61
CA HIS A 356 -32.55 26.43 2.11
C HIS A 356 -31.25 25.72 2.53
N VAL A 357 -31.27 24.38 2.59
CA VAL A 357 -30.15 23.55 3.07
C VAL A 357 -28.85 23.84 2.32
N MET A 358 -28.94 24.22 1.04
CA MET A 358 -27.77 24.53 0.22
C MET A 358 -27.16 25.93 0.47
N GLY A 359 -27.77 26.78 1.31
CA GLY A 359 -27.18 28.04 1.77
C GLY A 359 -26.85 29.03 0.64
N TYR A 360 -27.76 29.20 -0.32
CA TYR A 360 -27.53 30.09 -1.48
C TYR A 360 -28.71 30.98 -1.89
N ASN A 361 -29.60 31.26 -0.94
CA ASN A 361 -30.80 32.06 -1.16
C ASN A 361 -31.71 31.56 -2.29
N SER A 362 -31.87 30.25 -2.35
CA SER A 362 -32.83 29.59 -3.22
C SER A 362 -33.26 28.25 -2.60
N ALA A 363 -34.51 27.88 -2.86
CA ALA A 363 -35.09 26.60 -2.48
C ALA A 363 -34.86 25.52 -3.56
N THR A 364 -34.27 25.88 -4.70
CA THR A 364 -34.02 24.96 -5.81
C THR A 364 -32.91 23.98 -5.45
N ASN A 365 -33.06 22.72 -5.86
CA ASN A 365 -32.02 21.71 -5.70
C ASN A 365 -30.82 22.00 -6.59
N LEU A 366 -29.63 21.62 -6.14
CA LEU A 366 -28.38 21.75 -6.89
C LEU A 366 -28.00 20.39 -7.49
N SER A 367 -28.10 20.25 -8.82
CA SER A 367 -27.64 19.05 -9.53
C SER A 367 -26.16 19.08 -9.90
N THR A 368 -25.49 20.21 -9.69
CA THR A 368 -24.04 20.38 -9.86
C THR A 368 -23.52 21.11 -8.62
N PRO A 369 -22.38 20.69 -8.02
CA PRO A 369 -21.88 21.31 -6.81
C PRO A 369 -21.66 22.81 -6.99
N ARG A 370 -22.10 23.59 -6.00
CA ARG A 370 -21.90 25.04 -5.95
C ARG A 370 -20.92 25.36 -4.83
N LYS A 371 -19.88 26.15 -5.14
CA LYS A 371 -19.02 26.74 -4.10
C LYS A 371 -19.87 27.68 -3.25
N MET A 372 -19.88 27.46 -1.94
CA MET A 372 -20.68 28.25 -1.01
C MET A 372 -20.07 29.63 -0.78
N THR A 373 -20.96 30.61 -0.56
CA THR A 373 -20.62 32.01 -0.33
C THR A 373 -21.43 32.54 0.85
N LEU A 374 -20.98 33.64 1.44
CA LEU A 374 -21.75 34.42 2.42
C LEU A 374 -22.89 35.18 1.71
N SER A 375 -23.66 35.96 2.49
CA SER A 375 -24.88 36.65 2.04
C SER A 375 -24.67 37.72 0.97
N ASP A 376 -23.44 38.20 0.78
CA ASP A 376 -23.06 39.07 -0.34
C ASP A 376 -23.00 38.34 -1.70
N GLY A 377 -23.11 37.00 -1.69
CA GLY A 377 -23.08 36.15 -2.88
C GLY A 377 -21.71 36.01 -3.55
N THR A 378 -20.65 36.59 -2.97
CA THR A 378 -19.31 36.69 -3.58
C THR A 378 -18.18 36.21 -2.67
N THR A 379 -18.26 36.49 -1.36
CA THR A 379 -17.26 36.06 -0.37
C THR A 379 -17.43 34.56 -0.13
N ALA A 380 -16.39 33.78 -0.43
CA ALA A 380 -16.42 32.33 -0.23
C ALA A 380 -16.50 31.98 1.26
N LEU A 381 -17.29 30.96 1.60
CA LEU A 381 -17.19 30.32 2.90
C LEU A 381 -15.87 29.52 2.92
N ALA A 382 -14.91 29.95 3.74
CA ALA A 382 -13.53 29.50 3.74
C ALA A 382 -13.06 29.11 5.15
N ASP A 383 -11.84 28.56 5.23
CA ASP A 383 -11.20 28.08 6.46
C ASP A 383 -12.02 27.03 7.23
N VAL A 384 -13.00 26.39 6.58
CA VAL A 384 -13.85 25.37 7.17
C VAL A 384 -13.06 24.08 7.35
N THR A 385 -13.17 23.52 8.54
CA THR A 385 -12.55 22.24 8.93
C THR A 385 -13.58 21.13 9.08
N GLU A 386 -14.85 21.47 9.34
CA GLU A 386 -15.89 20.48 9.64
C GLU A 386 -17.28 21.02 9.30
N ILE A 387 -18.15 20.14 8.82
CA ILE A 387 -19.57 20.40 8.58
C ILE A 387 -20.39 19.50 9.51
N TYR A 388 -21.45 20.06 10.09
CA TYR A 388 -22.42 19.31 10.89
C TYR A 388 -23.80 19.46 10.28
N ALA A 389 -24.42 18.35 9.88
CA ALA A 389 -25.70 18.34 9.21
C ALA A 389 -26.43 17.02 9.46
N ALA A 390 -27.60 17.07 10.12
CA ALA A 390 -28.41 15.87 10.37
C ALA A 390 -29.36 15.57 9.21
N THR A 391 -30.37 16.41 9.01
CA THR A 391 -31.41 16.25 7.97
C THR A 391 -31.74 17.61 7.38
N ALA A 392 -32.60 17.66 6.37
CA ALA A 392 -33.03 18.93 5.79
C ALA A 392 -33.82 19.82 6.77
N TYR A 393 -34.32 19.26 7.89
CA TYR A 393 -35.12 19.98 8.89
C TYR A 393 -34.29 20.43 10.10
N ALA A 394 -33.00 20.17 10.09
CA ALA A 394 -32.07 20.66 11.10
C ALA A 394 -31.13 21.71 10.47
N PRO A 395 -30.61 22.64 11.27
CA PRO A 395 -29.64 23.61 10.77
C PRO A 395 -28.36 22.93 10.33
N VAL A 396 -27.73 23.49 9.29
CA VAL A 396 -26.39 23.09 8.86
C VAL A 396 -25.39 24.03 9.48
N TRP A 397 -24.28 23.48 9.95
CA TRP A 397 -23.19 24.22 10.57
C TRP A 397 -21.86 23.97 9.87
N ALA A 398 -20.99 24.97 9.87
CA ALA A 398 -19.61 24.87 9.42
C ALA A 398 -18.67 25.48 10.46
N ARG A 399 -17.73 24.71 10.99
CA ARG A 399 -16.71 25.19 11.92
C ARG A 399 -15.41 25.50 11.21
N THR A 400 -14.83 26.66 11.49
CA THR A 400 -13.56 27.09 10.92
C THR A 400 -12.37 26.68 11.78
N SER A 401 -11.17 26.71 11.18
CA SER A 401 -9.89 26.53 11.90
C SER A 401 -9.65 27.57 13.01
N THR A 402 -10.31 28.72 12.91
CA THR A 402 -10.33 29.79 13.92
C THR A 402 -11.46 29.66 14.92
N ARG A 403 -12.13 28.50 14.99
CA ARG A 403 -13.20 28.19 15.95
C ARG A 403 -14.42 29.12 15.86
N LYS A 404 -14.61 29.74 14.70
CA LYS A 404 -15.90 30.34 14.32
C LYS A 404 -16.83 29.25 13.84
N ALA A 405 -18.13 29.44 14.04
CA ALA A 405 -19.14 28.55 13.51
C ALA A 405 -20.11 29.35 12.63
N TYR A 406 -20.22 28.99 11.36
CA TYR A 406 -21.28 29.47 10.47
C TYR A 406 -22.46 28.51 10.51
N ARG A 407 -23.66 29.04 10.34
CA ARG A 407 -24.92 28.27 10.34
C ARG A 407 -25.87 28.78 9.26
N TRP A 408 -26.67 27.88 8.71
CA TRP A 408 -27.73 28.18 7.75
C TRP A 408 -28.72 27.01 7.67
N GLY A 409 -29.73 27.13 6.81
CA GLY A 409 -30.68 26.06 6.55
C GLY A 409 -31.93 26.19 7.40
N ALA A 410 -32.42 25.08 7.95
CA ALA A 410 -33.71 25.02 8.64
C ALA A 410 -33.72 25.79 9.97
N GLY A 411 -34.69 26.68 10.13
CA GLY A 411 -34.94 27.41 11.38
C GLY A 411 -35.80 26.67 12.41
N THR A 412 -36.04 25.37 12.20
CA THR A 412 -36.91 24.53 13.04
C THR A 412 -36.63 24.75 14.53
N ASP A 413 -37.68 25.07 15.28
CA ASP A 413 -37.67 25.33 16.73
C ASP A 413 -36.63 26.37 17.22
N GLY A 414 -36.08 27.17 16.29
CA GLY A 414 -35.02 28.12 16.59
C GLY A 414 -33.67 27.47 16.87
N ALA A 415 -33.44 26.24 16.41
CA ALA A 415 -32.21 25.49 16.60
C ALA A 415 -30.96 26.18 16.02
N HIS A 416 -31.10 27.21 15.17
CA HIS A 416 -29.97 28.08 14.83
C HIS A 416 -29.43 28.79 16.05
N GLY A 417 -30.30 29.35 16.92
CA GLY A 417 -29.93 30.23 18.03
C GLY A 417 -29.82 31.72 17.63
N ASP A 418 -30.56 32.17 16.60
CA ASP A 418 -30.49 33.52 16.01
C ASP A 418 -31.67 34.43 16.42
N ASN A 419 -32.38 34.05 17.46
CA ASN A 419 -33.63 34.67 17.93
C ASN A 419 -34.76 34.62 16.88
N SER A 420 -34.75 33.62 16.00
CA SER A 420 -35.75 33.37 14.96
C SER A 420 -36.06 31.88 14.85
N THR A 421 -37.15 31.55 14.16
CA THR A 421 -37.47 30.18 13.71
C THR A 421 -37.52 30.09 12.18
N SER A 422 -37.12 31.15 11.48
CA SER A 422 -37.10 31.19 10.02
C SER A 422 -35.87 30.49 9.47
N ALA A 423 -35.99 29.89 8.29
CA ALA A 423 -34.84 29.33 7.60
C ALA A 423 -33.82 30.44 7.26
N MET A 424 -32.54 30.14 7.51
CA MET A 424 -31.42 31.02 7.18
C MET A 424 -30.95 30.69 5.76
N THR A 425 -31.10 31.64 4.86
CA THR A 425 -30.90 31.38 3.42
C THR A 425 -29.44 31.45 2.97
N TRP A 426 -28.56 31.97 3.83
CA TRP A 426 -27.12 32.08 3.64
C TRP A 426 -26.38 31.65 4.91
N PRO A 427 -25.12 31.19 4.79
CA PRO A 427 -24.21 31.01 5.93
C PRO A 427 -23.95 32.33 6.64
N GLU A 428 -24.22 32.37 7.94
CA GLU A 428 -23.87 33.49 8.83
C GLU A 428 -23.19 32.95 10.09
N TYR A 429 -22.24 33.72 10.64
CA TYR A 429 -21.54 33.29 11.85
C TYR A 429 -22.45 33.32 13.08
N LEU A 430 -22.21 32.42 14.02
CA LEU A 430 -22.79 32.50 15.35
C LEU A 430 -22.19 33.70 16.08
N GLU A 431 -23.07 34.53 16.61
CA GLU A 431 -22.71 35.76 17.29
C GLU A 431 -22.55 35.55 18.80
N THR A 432 -21.79 36.42 19.48
CA THR A 432 -21.63 36.38 20.95
C THR A 432 -22.96 36.49 21.70
N PHE A 433 -23.89 37.26 21.15
CA PHE A 433 -25.32 37.24 21.42
C PHE A 433 -26.06 37.66 20.15
N ALA A 434 -27.32 37.24 20.00
CA ALA A 434 -28.10 37.51 18.79
C ALA A 434 -28.24 39.02 18.53
N GLY A 435 -27.86 39.45 17.33
CA GLY A 435 -27.84 40.84 16.87
C GLY A 435 -26.58 41.64 17.24
N SER A 436 -25.53 41.00 17.79
CA SER A 436 -24.30 41.70 18.20
C SER A 436 -23.40 42.10 17.02
N GLY A 437 -23.46 41.39 15.89
CA GLY A 437 -22.52 41.57 14.77
C GLY A 437 -21.08 41.15 15.09
N VAL A 438 -20.85 40.42 16.20
CA VAL A 438 -19.52 39.94 16.63
C VAL A 438 -19.52 38.43 16.68
N ALA A 439 -18.68 37.80 15.86
CA ALA A 439 -18.56 36.34 15.79
C ALA A 439 -18.00 35.75 17.09
N ARG A 440 -18.50 34.58 17.48
CA ARG A 440 -17.83 33.70 18.45
C ARG A 440 -16.60 33.05 17.82
N GLU A 441 -15.55 32.91 18.61
CA GLU A 441 -14.26 32.29 18.23
C GLU A 441 -13.85 31.18 19.21
N ASP A 442 -14.80 30.71 20.01
CA ASP A 442 -14.59 29.76 21.10
C ASP A 442 -15.42 28.47 20.89
N ILE A 443 -15.79 28.15 19.65
CA ILE A 443 -16.56 26.94 19.34
C ILE A 443 -15.61 25.77 19.10
N ALA A 444 -15.63 24.80 20.02
CA ALA A 444 -14.84 23.57 19.93
C ALA A 444 -15.54 22.54 19.05
N GLU A 445 -16.83 22.30 19.25
CA GLU A 445 -17.62 21.29 18.52
C GLU A 445 -19.09 21.71 18.44
N VAL A 446 -19.82 21.20 17.44
CA VAL A 446 -21.27 21.35 17.30
C VAL A 446 -21.89 19.97 17.16
N ALA A 447 -23.05 19.75 17.77
CA ALA A 447 -23.89 18.59 17.52
C ALA A 447 -25.30 19.05 17.15
N VAL A 448 -25.89 18.42 16.13
CA VAL A 448 -27.21 18.79 15.63
C VAL A 448 -28.07 17.55 15.48
N SER A 449 -29.35 17.68 15.79
CA SER A 449 -30.37 16.66 15.54
C SER A 449 -31.66 17.31 15.05
N GLY A 450 -32.35 16.64 14.13
CA GLY A 450 -33.68 17.02 13.70
C GLY A 450 -34.22 16.10 12.59
N GLY A 451 -35.54 16.10 12.38
CA GLY A 451 -36.20 15.25 11.38
C GLY A 451 -37.70 15.54 11.25
N SER A 452 -38.40 14.84 10.35
CA SER A 452 -39.81 15.11 9.99
C SER A 452 -40.77 13.91 10.07
N SER A 453 -40.37 12.79 10.67
CA SER A 453 -41.09 11.51 10.63
C SER A 453 -42.53 11.48 11.18
N ASP A 454 -42.93 12.44 12.04
CA ASP A 454 -44.28 12.56 12.65
C ASP A 454 -44.54 13.97 13.20
N THR A 455 -43.53 14.50 13.89
CA THR A 455 -43.44 15.91 14.32
C THR A 455 -42.10 16.44 13.86
N THR A 456 -42.04 17.72 13.50
CA THR A 456 -40.79 18.35 13.06
C THR A 456 -40.16 19.04 14.25
N HIS A 457 -39.05 18.49 14.74
CA HIS A 457 -38.27 19.08 15.81
C HIS A 457 -36.79 19.10 15.50
N ALA A 458 -36.09 20.10 16.03
CA ALA A 458 -34.64 20.20 15.91
C ALA A 458 -34.00 20.85 17.15
N CYS A 459 -32.77 20.44 17.44
CA CYS A 459 -31.91 21.04 18.44
C CYS A 459 -30.48 21.16 17.91
N SER A 460 -29.79 22.20 18.36
CA SER A 460 -28.33 22.32 18.23
C SER A 460 -27.71 22.44 19.61
N TRP A 461 -26.57 21.78 19.78
CA TRP A 461 -25.69 21.89 20.94
C TRP A 461 -24.34 22.37 20.48
N ILE A 462 -23.74 23.27 21.24
CA ILE A 462 -22.38 23.77 21.00
C ILE A 462 -21.52 23.47 22.22
N LEU A 463 -20.32 22.98 21.97
CA LEU A 463 -19.27 22.84 22.96
C LEU A 463 -18.30 24.00 22.79
N THR A 464 -18.01 24.71 23.88
CA THR A 464 -17.01 25.77 23.87
C THR A 464 -15.61 25.23 24.15
N THR A 465 -14.58 26.03 23.85
CA THR A 465 -13.18 25.70 24.15
C THR A 465 -12.87 25.60 25.64
N ASP A 466 -13.74 26.16 26.47
CA ASP A 466 -13.65 26.08 27.93
C ASP A 466 -14.39 24.84 28.47
N GLY A 467 -14.90 23.98 27.58
CA GLY A 467 -15.62 22.75 27.95
C GLY A 467 -17.06 22.96 28.39
N ASN A 468 -17.67 24.11 28.08
CA ASN A 468 -19.07 24.39 28.41
C ASN A 468 -20.00 23.96 27.27
N VAL A 469 -21.17 23.42 27.62
CA VAL A 469 -22.22 23.08 26.64
C VAL A 469 -23.32 24.14 26.67
N LEU A 470 -23.75 24.59 25.49
CA LEU A 470 -24.94 25.42 25.32
C LEU A 470 -25.89 24.77 24.33
N SER A 471 -27.19 25.01 24.48
CA SER A 471 -28.23 24.45 23.61
C SER A 471 -29.22 25.51 23.11
N ALA A 472 -29.79 25.23 21.93
CA ALA A 472 -30.90 25.95 21.31
C ALA A 472 -31.81 24.96 20.57
N GLY A 473 -33.07 25.32 20.35
CA GLY A 473 -34.07 24.46 19.70
C GLY A 473 -35.16 23.95 20.63
N ALA A 474 -35.76 22.82 20.23
CA ALA A 474 -36.96 22.22 20.80
C ALA A 474 -36.87 21.92 22.30
N ASN A 475 -37.90 22.27 23.07
CA ASN A 475 -38.02 21.87 24.48
C ASN A 475 -38.94 20.67 24.71
N ASN A 476 -39.59 20.13 23.67
CA ASN A 476 -40.56 19.03 23.77
C ASN A 476 -40.01 17.78 24.47
N TYR A 477 -38.75 17.44 24.20
CA TYR A 477 -38.08 16.29 24.78
C TYR A 477 -36.91 16.68 25.70
N GLY A 478 -36.69 17.99 25.87
CA GLY A 478 -35.56 18.57 26.60
C GLY A 478 -34.34 18.80 25.71
N ASN A 479 -33.85 20.04 25.67
CA ASN A 479 -32.58 20.38 25.02
C ASN A 479 -31.42 20.57 26.02
N GLY A 480 -31.67 20.40 27.33
CA GLY A 480 -30.65 20.50 28.36
C GLY A 480 -30.53 21.85 29.06
N ASN A 481 -31.43 22.80 28.80
CA ASN A 481 -31.45 24.09 29.49
C ASN A 481 -32.21 24.09 30.83
N GLY A 482 -32.78 22.96 31.25
CA GLY A 482 -33.56 22.82 32.49
C GLY A 482 -34.98 23.40 32.45
N ALA A 483 -35.45 23.90 31.31
CA ALA A 483 -36.85 24.28 31.14
C ALA A 483 -37.78 23.06 31.27
N SER A 484 -39.04 23.31 31.59
CA SER A 484 -40.03 22.23 31.63
C SER A 484 -40.22 21.64 30.22
N LEU A 485 -40.44 20.32 30.15
CA LEU A 485 -40.69 19.65 28.87
C LEU A 485 -41.92 20.27 28.17
N GLY A 486 -41.77 20.59 26.88
CA GLY A 486 -42.81 21.24 26.08
C GLY A 486 -43.02 22.74 26.37
N ASP A 487 -42.12 23.39 27.11
CA ASP A 487 -42.05 24.85 27.20
C ASP A 487 -41.65 25.47 25.83
N THR A 488 -41.66 26.80 25.75
CA THR A 488 -41.30 27.55 24.54
C THR A 488 -39.90 27.18 24.08
N ASP A 489 -39.78 26.87 22.79
CA ASP A 489 -38.49 26.52 22.18
C ASP A 489 -37.46 27.64 22.33
N GLN A 490 -36.19 27.25 22.42
CA GLN A 490 -35.10 28.18 22.67
C GLN A 490 -34.53 28.69 21.36
N THR A 491 -34.87 29.92 21.00
CA THR A 491 -34.36 30.57 19.79
C THR A 491 -32.98 31.22 19.99
N THR A 492 -32.40 31.14 21.19
CA THR A 492 -31.03 31.62 21.51
C THR A 492 -30.30 30.59 22.35
N PHE A 493 -28.97 30.49 22.18
CA PHE A 493 -28.17 29.55 22.98
C PHE A 493 -28.19 29.88 24.46
N THR A 494 -28.55 28.88 25.26
CA THR A 494 -28.56 28.95 26.72
C THR A 494 -27.59 27.91 27.28
N ALA A 495 -26.90 28.24 28.36
CA ALA A 495 -26.02 27.29 29.04
C ALA A 495 -26.80 26.03 29.48
N ALA A 496 -26.20 24.87 29.25
CA ALA A 496 -26.76 23.62 29.74
C ALA A 496 -26.81 23.60 31.28
N THR A 497 -27.84 22.98 31.84
CA THR A 497 -28.05 22.87 33.29
C THR A 497 -27.98 21.41 33.75
N GLY A 498 -28.10 21.21 35.06
CA GLY A 498 -27.92 19.92 35.72
C GLY A 498 -26.47 19.69 36.14
N ALA A 499 -26.09 18.41 36.30
CA ALA A 499 -24.77 18.02 36.78
C ALA A 499 -23.64 18.39 35.80
N ILE A 500 -23.97 18.59 34.52
CA ILE A 500 -22.99 18.96 33.49
C ILE A 500 -22.40 20.36 33.69
N ALA A 501 -23.14 21.27 34.36
CA ALA A 501 -22.71 22.66 34.54
C ALA A 501 -21.49 22.83 35.45
N SER A 502 -21.06 21.74 36.12
CA SER A 502 -19.92 21.71 37.05
C SER A 502 -18.74 20.85 36.59
N VAL A 503 -18.76 20.36 35.34
CA VAL A 503 -17.71 19.50 34.77
C VAL A 503 -17.22 20.07 33.44
N THR A 504 -16.03 19.67 33.03
CA THR A 504 -15.46 20.04 31.72
C THR A 504 -15.85 19.01 30.68
N VAL A 505 -16.52 19.44 29.62
CA VAL A 505 -16.90 18.56 28.50
C VAL A 505 -15.82 18.56 27.43
N GLU A 506 -15.45 17.40 26.93
CA GLU A 506 -14.49 17.23 25.83
C GLU A 506 -15.18 16.98 24.49
N LYS A 507 -16.35 16.33 24.50
CA LYS A 507 -17.00 15.86 23.28
C LYS A 507 -18.53 15.85 23.39
N ILE A 508 -19.22 16.19 22.30
CA ILE A 508 -20.68 16.09 22.19
C ILE A 508 -21.11 15.30 20.95
N ARG A 509 -22.21 14.55 21.06
CA ARG A 509 -22.80 13.75 19.97
C ARG A 509 -24.31 13.87 20.01
N ALA A 510 -24.95 13.93 18.84
CA ALA A 510 -26.40 14.03 18.75
C ALA A 510 -27.01 13.01 17.77
N GLY A 511 -28.27 12.68 17.98
CA GLY A 511 -29.07 11.79 17.13
C GLY A 511 -30.55 11.79 17.52
N GLY A 512 -31.27 10.72 17.13
CA GLY A 512 -32.70 10.56 17.43
C GLY A 512 -33.67 11.21 16.42
N GLY A 513 -33.17 11.97 15.44
CA GLY A 513 -33.98 12.60 14.39
C GLY A 513 -34.97 13.62 14.95
N SER A 514 -36.27 13.44 14.69
CA SER A 514 -37.36 14.30 15.19
C SER A 514 -37.56 14.24 16.71
N ARG A 515 -36.81 13.40 17.42
CA ARG A 515 -36.78 13.34 18.88
C ARG A 515 -35.34 13.55 19.33
N PRO A 516 -34.91 14.81 19.49
CA PRO A 516 -33.50 15.12 19.69
C PRO A 516 -32.94 14.46 20.95
N ILE A 517 -31.77 13.84 20.79
CA ILE A 517 -30.96 13.26 21.86
C ILE A 517 -29.57 13.83 21.72
N CYS A 518 -28.96 14.21 22.85
CA CYS A 518 -27.56 14.59 22.89
C CYS A 518 -26.87 13.88 24.05
N VAL A 519 -25.63 13.47 23.80
CA VAL A 519 -24.72 12.97 24.82
C VAL A 519 -23.48 13.85 24.89
N ALA A 520 -22.97 14.03 26.09
CA ALA A 520 -21.76 14.78 26.36
C ALA A 520 -20.79 13.90 27.15
N ILE A 521 -19.51 13.92 26.77
CA ILE A 521 -18.44 13.15 27.39
C ILE A 521 -17.46 14.14 28.01
N THR A 522 -17.12 13.95 29.28
CA THR A 522 -16.19 14.81 30.01
C THR A 522 -14.73 14.40 29.78
N ASP A 523 -13.82 15.30 30.11
CA ASP A 523 -12.38 15.01 30.16
C ASP A 523 -12.02 13.90 31.16
N ASP A 524 -12.81 13.75 32.22
CA ASP A 524 -12.73 12.63 33.17
C ASP A 524 -13.28 11.30 32.61
N GLY A 525 -13.78 11.24 31.37
CA GLY A 525 -14.34 10.03 30.76
C GLY A 525 -15.71 9.62 31.32
N ASP A 526 -16.46 10.56 31.91
CA ASP A 526 -17.87 10.37 32.27
C ASP A 526 -18.78 10.74 31.10
N ILE A 527 -20.00 10.17 31.06
CA ILE A 527 -20.99 10.45 30.02
C ILE A 527 -22.33 10.92 30.59
N TYR A 528 -22.91 11.92 29.94
CA TYR A 528 -24.17 12.57 30.28
C TYR A 528 -25.14 12.46 29.11
N LEU A 529 -26.42 12.28 29.41
CA LEU A 529 -27.50 12.19 28.44
C LEU A 529 -28.51 13.32 28.66
N VAL A 530 -29.05 13.84 27.56
CA VAL A 530 -30.20 14.74 27.56
C VAL A 530 -31.14 14.43 26.41
N GLY A 531 -32.38 14.90 26.52
CA GLY A 531 -33.39 14.73 25.48
C GLY A 531 -34.22 13.48 25.66
N ARG A 532 -34.60 12.88 24.52
CA ARG A 532 -35.48 11.71 24.48
C ARG A 532 -34.86 10.50 25.20
N ASN A 533 -35.61 9.89 26.12
CA ASN A 533 -35.21 8.68 26.85
C ASN A 533 -36.31 7.60 26.79
N GLY A 534 -37.23 7.69 25.83
CA GLY A 534 -38.32 6.72 25.64
C GLY A 534 -37.86 5.28 25.41
N ALA A 535 -36.67 5.09 24.82
CA ALA A 535 -36.04 3.78 24.65
C ALA A 535 -35.25 3.29 25.88
N GLY A 536 -35.25 4.04 27.00
CA GLY A 536 -34.53 3.69 28.22
C GLY A 536 -33.02 3.87 28.14
N LEU A 537 -32.54 4.78 27.28
CA LEU A 537 -31.13 5.00 26.95
C LEU A 537 -30.26 5.33 28.17
N ARG A 538 -30.84 5.86 29.24
CA ARG A 538 -30.12 6.14 30.49
C ARG A 538 -29.77 4.87 31.27
N GLY A 539 -30.52 3.78 31.13
CA GLY A 539 -30.33 2.56 31.92
C GLY A 539 -30.75 2.65 33.40
N SER A 540 -31.47 3.72 33.79
CA SER A 540 -31.80 4.02 35.19
C SER A 540 -33.14 3.47 35.71
N GLY A 541 -33.79 2.60 34.93
CA GLY A 541 -35.14 2.12 35.24
C GLY A 541 -36.28 3.09 34.87
N SER A 542 -35.97 4.22 34.24
CA SER A 542 -36.92 5.28 33.84
C SER A 542 -36.86 5.54 32.33
N THR A 543 -38.02 5.79 31.73
CA THR A 543 -38.19 6.21 30.33
C THR A 543 -38.60 7.69 30.20
N ALA A 544 -38.55 8.44 31.31
CA ALA A 544 -38.84 9.87 31.29
C ALA A 544 -37.75 10.63 30.54
N ASP A 545 -38.18 11.56 29.69
CA ASP A 545 -37.30 12.46 28.94
C ASP A 545 -36.58 13.44 29.87
N LEU A 546 -35.41 13.91 29.44
CA LEU A 546 -34.46 14.63 30.27
C LEU A 546 -34.34 16.09 29.81
N SER A 547 -34.83 17.03 30.62
CA SER A 547 -34.67 18.47 30.37
C SER A 547 -33.30 19.02 30.77
N GLU A 548 -32.52 18.25 31.53
CA GLU A 548 -31.17 18.58 31.99
C GLU A 548 -30.20 17.46 31.62
N PHE A 549 -28.94 17.81 31.35
CA PHE A 549 -27.92 16.79 31.15
C PHE A 549 -27.70 16.01 32.44
N THR A 550 -28.02 14.73 32.35
CA THR A 550 -28.03 13.82 33.49
C THR A 550 -26.97 12.76 33.29
N LYS A 551 -26.10 12.57 34.28
CA LYS A 551 -25.06 11.54 34.25
C LYS A 551 -25.70 10.15 34.02
N ILE A 552 -25.13 9.38 33.11
CA ILE A 552 -25.41 7.96 32.99
C ILE A 552 -24.60 7.25 34.10
N VAL A 553 -25.29 6.44 34.88
CA VAL A 553 -24.71 5.66 35.98
C VAL A 553 -24.92 4.18 35.68
N ASP A 554 -24.22 3.32 36.42
CA ASP A 554 -24.30 1.87 36.28
C ASP A 554 -23.91 1.40 34.86
N LEU A 555 -22.85 2.00 34.31
CA LEU A 555 -22.27 1.55 33.04
C LEU A 555 -21.71 0.13 33.18
N ALA A 556 -21.49 -0.52 32.04
CA ALA A 556 -20.80 -1.79 32.01
C ALA A 556 -19.44 -1.73 32.74
N THR A 557 -19.06 -2.82 33.40
CA THR A 557 -17.82 -2.89 34.18
C THR A 557 -16.61 -2.39 33.38
N GLY A 558 -15.91 -1.38 33.92
CA GLY A 558 -14.73 -0.77 33.31
C GLY A 558 -14.98 0.49 32.49
N PHE A 559 -16.25 0.88 32.24
CA PHE A 559 -16.57 2.08 31.46
C PHE A 559 -16.51 3.37 32.27
N ASP A 560 -16.85 3.33 33.57
CA ASP A 560 -16.85 4.51 34.42
C ASP A 560 -15.47 5.20 34.41
N GLY A 561 -15.44 6.46 33.99
CA GLY A 561 -14.23 7.28 33.85
C GLY A 561 -13.32 6.93 32.67
N ASN A 562 -13.76 6.06 31.75
CA ASN A 562 -12.97 5.60 30.60
C ASN A 562 -13.70 5.79 29.25
N VAL A 563 -14.84 6.49 29.22
CA VAL A 563 -15.60 6.73 27.98
C VAL A 563 -14.83 7.68 27.07
N VAL A 564 -14.70 7.31 25.80
CA VAL A 564 -13.93 8.08 24.80
C VAL A 564 -14.77 8.54 23.61
N ASP A 565 -15.86 7.84 23.29
CA ASP A 565 -16.81 8.24 22.24
C ASP A 565 -18.20 7.63 22.49
N ALA A 566 -19.20 8.11 21.76
CA ALA A 566 -20.55 7.58 21.78
C ALA A 566 -21.27 7.86 20.46
N ARG A 567 -22.33 7.11 20.20
CA ARG A 567 -23.20 7.34 19.05
C ARG A 567 -24.64 7.03 19.40
N VAL A 568 -25.53 7.93 18.98
CA VAL A 568 -26.97 7.73 19.02
C VAL A 568 -27.42 7.24 17.64
N ALA A 569 -27.77 5.96 17.56
CA ALA A 569 -28.38 5.33 16.42
C ALA A 569 -29.91 5.23 16.57
N GLY A 570 -30.60 4.78 15.52
CA GLY A 570 -32.05 4.88 15.34
C GLY A 570 -32.58 6.32 15.27
N ALA A 571 -33.87 6.41 14.95
CA ALA A 571 -34.67 7.60 15.16
C ALA A 571 -36.11 7.20 15.46
N TYR A 572 -36.96 8.17 15.81
CA TYR A 572 -38.38 7.91 15.93
C TYR A 572 -39.05 7.79 14.55
N LYS A 573 -39.87 6.74 14.35
CA LYS A 573 -40.66 6.56 13.13
C LYS A 573 -41.98 5.85 13.44
N THR A 574 -43.06 6.17 12.73
CA THR A 574 -44.34 5.42 12.79
C THR A 574 -44.79 5.02 14.22
N SER A 575 -44.82 5.97 15.16
CA SER A 575 -45.20 5.77 16.57
C SER A 575 -44.25 5.02 17.51
N ALA A 576 -43.06 4.60 17.07
CA ALA A 576 -42.08 3.88 17.89
C ALA A 576 -40.69 4.54 17.92
N ASP A 577 -40.03 4.45 19.08
CA ASP A 577 -38.69 4.98 19.34
C ASP A 577 -37.65 3.88 19.11
N TYR A 578 -36.92 3.97 18.00
CA TYR A 578 -35.91 2.99 17.59
C TYR A 578 -34.50 3.35 18.08
N SER A 579 -34.37 4.33 18.98
CA SER A 579 -33.06 4.86 19.34
C SER A 579 -32.22 3.84 20.12
N VAL A 580 -30.92 3.77 19.81
CA VAL A 580 -29.90 3.00 20.53
C VAL A 580 -28.73 3.91 20.83
N LEU A 581 -28.22 3.86 22.06
CA LEU A 581 -26.99 4.53 22.47
C LEU A 581 -25.87 3.50 22.53
N TYR A 582 -24.85 3.69 21.70
CA TYR A 582 -23.58 2.99 21.79
C TYR A 582 -22.57 3.88 22.51
N ILE A 583 -21.83 3.30 23.46
CA ILE A 583 -20.79 3.98 24.23
C ILE A 583 -19.49 3.23 23.98
N GLU A 584 -18.43 3.97 23.66
CA GLU A 584 -17.07 3.45 23.51
C GLU A 584 -16.26 3.81 24.76
N ALA A 585 -15.54 2.83 25.32
CA ALA A 585 -14.58 3.04 26.40
C ALA A 585 -13.26 2.34 26.14
N LEU A 586 -12.16 2.92 26.62
CA LEU A 586 -10.84 2.30 26.62
C LEU A 586 -10.62 1.53 27.92
N VAL A 587 -10.82 0.22 27.89
CA VAL A 587 -10.70 -0.64 29.09
C VAL A 587 -9.43 -1.46 28.98
N ASN A 588 -8.48 -1.23 29.90
CA ASN A 588 -7.15 -1.87 29.89
C ASN A 588 -6.41 -1.72 28.54
N GLY A 589 -6.54 -0.57 27.88
CA GLY A 589 -5.90 -0.30 26.59
C GLY A 589 -6.59 -0.93 25.37
N ALA A 590 -7.75 -1.56 25.55
CA ALA A 590 -8.56 -2.12 24.47
C ALA A 590 -9.90 -1.39 24.35
N THR A 591 -10.31 -1.10 23.11
CA THR A 591 -11.64 -0.54 22.83
C THR A 591 -12.73 -1.55 23.19
N LYS A 592 -13.70 -1.11 23.99
CA LYS A 592 -14.92 -1.84 24.31
C LYS A 592 -16.13 -0.99 23.97
N ILE A 593 -17.22 -1.65 23.56
CA ILE A 593 -18.47 -0.98 23.18
C ILE A 593 -19.60 -1.54 24.04
N SER A 594 -20.39 -0.64 24.64
CA SER A 594 -21.65 -0.94 25.33
C SER A 594 -22.81 -0.45 24.48
N GLY A 595 -23.92 -1.18 24.48
CA GLY A 595 -25.14 -0.82 23.77
C GLY A 595 -26.38 -0.85 24.68
N ILE A 596 -27.29 0.11 24.50
CA ILE A 596 -28.59 0.15 25.18
C ILE A 596 -29.64 0.82 24.28
N GLY A 597 -30.90 0.42 24.38
CA GLY A 597 -32.01 1.10 23.70
C GLY A 597 -32.94 0.13 23.01
N TYR A 598 -33.48 0.52 21.85
CA TYR A 598 -34.33 -0.36 21.04
C TYR A 598 -33.61 -1.68 20.75
N ASP A 599 -34.17 -2.78 21.24
CA ASP A 599 -33.53 -4.09 21.27
C ASP A 599 -34.20 -5.14 20.39
N THR A 600 -35.24 -4.75 19.63
CA THR A 600 -35.70 -5.59 18.52
C THR A 600 -34.57 -5.74 17.52
N GLU A 601 -34.49 -6.91 16.89
CA GLU A 601 -33.42 -7.23 15.95
C GLU A 601 -32.01 -7.12 16.56
N TYR A 602 -31.91 -7.18 17.90
CA TYR A 602 -30.64 -7.21 18.62
C TYR A 602 -29.70 -6.03 18.34
N ALA A 603 -30.24 -4.88 17.93
CA ALA A 603 -29.45 -3.70 17.59
C ALA A 603 -28.42 -3.29 18.68
N PRO A 604 -28.72 -3.36 20.00
CA PRO A 604 -27.74 -3.04 21.05
C PRO A 604 -26.58 -4.03 21.14
N GLY A 605 -26.67 -5.22 20.52
CA GLY A 605 -25.63 -6.24 20.54
C GLY A 605 -25.50 -7.02 21.86
N ALA A 606 -26.47 -6.88 22.76
CA ALA A 606 -26.50 -7.51 24.08
C ALA A 606 -26.96 -8.99 24.06
N GLY A 607 -27.38 -9.53 22.91
CA GLY A 607 -27.91 -10.89 22.78
C GLY A 607 -29.33 -11.11 23.33
N SER A 608 -29.94 -10.09 23.93
CA SER A 608 -31.36 -10.08 24.34
C SER A 608 -32.22 -9.24 23.39
N THR A 609 -33.51 -9.55 23.32
CA THR A 609 -34.51 -8.77 22.58
C THR A 609 -35.86 -8.77 23.32
N GLY A 610 -36.69 -7.73 23.12
CA GLY A 610 -38.01 -7.59 23.72
C GLY A 610 -38.00 -7.18 25.20
N VAL A 611 -36.89 -6.64 25.70
CA VAL A 611 -36.76 -6.08 27.04
C VAL A 611 -37.52 -4.75 27.10
N ALA A 612 -38.42 -4.61 28.09
CA ALA A 612 -39.16 -3.38 28.30
C ALA A 612 -38.20 -2.20 28.53
N ALA A 613 -38.47 -1.04 27.90
CA ALA A 613 -37.57 0.10 27.91
C ALA A 613 -37.12 0.55 29.31
N ASN A 614 -38.01 0.47 30.31
CA ASN A 614 -37.72 0.83 31.70
C ASN A 614 -36.95 -0.25 32.48
N LEU A 615 -36.57 -1.37 31.85
CA LEU A 615 -35.78 -2.46 32.47
C LEU A 615 -34.43 -2.68 31.76
N ARG A 616 -34.13 -1.88 30.72
CA ARG A 616 -32.88 -1.99 29.97
C ARG A 616 -31.71 -1.46 30.77
N THR A 617 -30.56 -2.09 30.63
CA THR A 617 -29.29 -1.77 31.27
C THR A 617 -28.19 -1.65 30.24
N HIS A 618 -27.10 -0.96 30.59
CA HIS A 618 -25.91 -0.87 29.73
C HIS A 618 -25.18 -2.20 29.75
N GLU A 619 -25.04 -2.83 28.60
CA GLU A 619 -24.40 -4.13 28.46
C GLU A 619 -23.31 -4.09 27.39
N ILE A 620 -22.19 -4.78 27.67
CA ILE A 620 -21.11 -4.93 26.70
C ILE A 620 -21.65 -5.70 25.51
N VAL A 621 -21.38 -5.21 24.29
CA VAL A 621 -21.71 -5.93 23.07
C VAL A 621 -21.03 -7.30 23.08
N LEU A 622 -21.82 -8.36 22.91
CA LEU A 622 -21.33 -9.73 23.00
C LEU A 622 -20.49 -10.09 21.78
N ASN A 623 -19.42 -10.86 22.02
CA ASN A 623 -18.47 -11.34 21.01
C ASN A 623 -17.74 -10.23 20.24
N LEU A 624 -17.50 -9.07 20.87
CA LEU A 624 -16.63 -8.04 20.30
C LEU A 624 -15.21 -8.58 20.04
N PRO A 625 -14.60 -8.29 18.88
CA PRO A 625 -13.20 -8.64 18.63
C PRO A 625 -12.25 -7.82 19.53
N ASP A 626 -11.08 -8.38 19.83
CA ASP A 626 -10.12 -7.78 20.77
C ASP A 626 -9.37 -6.57 20.20
N THR A 627 -9.29 -6.44 18.88
CA THR A 627 -8.61 -5.32 18.21
C THR A 627 -9.59 -4.59 17.30
N ILE A 628 -10.22 -3.54 17.82
CA ILE A 628 -11.13 -2.68 17.04
C ILE A 628 -10.34 -1.44 16.59
N THR A 629 -10.35 -1.16 15.29
CA THR A 629 -9.73 0.05 14.73
C THR A 629 -10.75 1.16 14.49
N SER A 630 -12.00 0.79 14.20
CA SER A 630 -13.09 1.72 14.01
C SER A 630 -14.45 1.03 14.09
N TRP A 631 -15.50 1.81 14.32
CA TRP A 631 -16.88 1.31 14.40
C TRP A 631 -17.89 2.35 13.90
N GLN A 632 -19.08 1.89 13.53
CA GLN A 632 -20.19 2.75 13.12
C GLN A 632 -21.55 2.04 13.27
N SER A 633 -22.63 2.78 13.07
CA SER A 633 -23.97 2.22 12.89
C SER A 633 -24.31 2.21 11.41
N VAL A 634 -24.92 1.13 10.94
CA VAL A 634 -25.26 0.91 9.53
C VAL A 634 -26.73 0.53 9.43
N GLY A 635 -27.45 1.18 8.51
CA GLY A 635 -28.87 0.94 8.28
C GLY A 635 -29.68 2.24 8.29
N ASP A 636 -30.99 2.10 8.31
CA ASP A 636 -31.90 3.23 8.39
C ASP A 636 -32.39 3.50 9.81
N ALA A 637 -33.24 4.51 9.99
CA ALA A 637 -33.79 4.87 11.30
C ALA A 637 -34.52 3.75 12.07
N THR A 638 -34.97 2.68 11.40
CA THR A 638 -35.79 1.60 11.98
C THR A 638 -35.08 0.27 12.07
N VAL A 639 -34.24 -0.03 11.08
CA VAL A 639 -33.53 -1.30 10.96
C VAL A 639 -32.07 -0.99 10.70
N PHE A 640 -31.26 -1.24 11.71
CA PHE A 640 -29.84 -0.94 11.72
C PHE A 640 -29.10 -1.88 12.67
N GLY A 641 -27.77 -1.79 12.63
CA GLY A 641 -26.89 -2.53 13.50
C GLY A 641 -25.57 -1.82 13.72
N LEU A 642 -24.75 -2.41 14.58
CA LEU A 642 -23.40 -1.98 14.87
C LEU A 642 -22.41 -2.74 13.98
N GLU A 643 -21.54 -2.01 13.33
CA GLU A 643 -20.43 -2.52 12.52
C GLU A 643 -19.11 -2.13 13.18
N VAL A 644 -18.16 -3.07 13.23
CA VAL A 644 -16.79 -2.81 13.67
C VAL A 644 -15.79 -3.36 12.67
N THR A 645 -14.62 -2.73 12.56
CA THR A 645 -13.49 -3.23 11.77
C THR A 645 -12.30 -3.53 12.68
N THR A 646 -11.57 -4.60 12.36
CA THR A 646 -10.42 -5.03 13.16
C THR A 646 -9.08 -4.49 12.66
N GLY A 647 -8.01 -4.71 13.44
CA GLY A 647 -6.63 -4.35 13.05
C GLY A 647 -6.14 -5.02 11.76
N ILE A 648 -6.71 -6.16 11.39
CA ILE A 648 -6.40 -6.88 10.15
C ILE A 648 -7.39 -6.59 9.02
N GLY A 649 -8.36 -5.69 9.22
CA GLY A 649 -9.35 -5.30 8.22
C GLY A 649 -10.56 -6.24 8.12
N GLU A 650 -10.83 -7.09 9.11
CA GLU A 650 -12.07 -7.88 9.13
C GLU A 650 -13.25 -7.01 9.58
N VAL A 651 -14.39 -7.15 8.92
CA VAL A 651 -15.63 -6.45 9.28
C VAL A 651 -16.55 -7.37 10.07
N TRP A 652 -17.01 -6.93 11.24
CA TRP A 652 -17.96 -7.64 12.09
C TRP A 652 -19.26 -6.84 12.23
N TYR A 653 -20.37 -7.55 12.41
CA TYR A 653 -21.70 -6.95 12.47
C TYR A 653 -22.59 -7.58 13.55
N VAL A 654 -23.48 -6.78 14.13
CA VAL A 654 -24.60 -7.21 14.99
C VAL A 654 -25.79 -6.28 14.77
N GLY A 655 -27.03 -6.78 14.90
CA GLY A 655 -28.24 -5.98 14.71
C GLY A 655 -29.08 -6.39 13.50
N GLY A 656 -29.92 -5.48 12.99
CA GLY A 656 -30.88 -5.76 11.92
C GLY A 656 -30.25 -6.24 10.61
N ASN A 657 -30.87 -7.23 9.97
CA ASN A 657 -30.37 -7.86 8.73
C ASN A 657 -31.51 -8.17 7.75
N ASP A 658 -32.60 -7.40 7.81
CA ASP A 658 -33.80 -7.63 7.02
C ASP A 658 -33.64 -7.36 5.52
N GLN A 659 -32.48 -6.86 5.07
CA GLN A 659 -32.09 -6.70 3.66
C GLN A 659 -30.76 -7.42 3.33
N GLY A 660 -30.19 -8.20 4.26
CA GLY A 660 -28.91 -8.88 4.06
C GLY A 660 -27.68 -7.98 4.27
N GLN A 661 -27.87 -6.81 4.88
CA GLN A 661 -26.82 -5.84 5.16
C GLN A 661 -25.67 -6.39 6.01
N ALA A 662 -25.88 -7.43 6.83
CA ALA A 662 -24.83 -8.09 7.60
C ALA A 662 -23.90 -8.98 6.75
N GLY A 663 -24.24 -9.24 5.47
CA GLY A 663 -23.48 -10.09 4.57
C GLY A 663 -23.61 -11.60 4.82
N HIS A 664 -24.66 -12.05 5.51
CA HIS A 664 -24.94 -13.47 5.81
C HIS A 664 -26.29 -13.91 5.23
N MET A 665 -26.41 -15.05 4.51
CA MET A 665 -27.70 -15.78 4.22
C MET A 665 -27.53 -17.26 3.73
N PRO A 666 -28.55 -18.16 3.81
CA PRO A 666 -29.94 -17.99 4.29
C PRO A 666 -30.41 -18.94 5.42
N GLY A 667 -31.28 -18.41 6.29
CA GLY A 667 -31.99 -19.10 7.36
C GLY A 667 -32.88 -18.15 8.16
N ASN A 668 -33.65 -17.29 7.49
CA ASN A 668 -34.68 -16.41 8.09
C ASN A 668 -34.23 -15.55 9.30
N MET A 669 -32.94 -15.20 9.40
CA MET A 669 -32.46 -14.33 10.46
C MET A 669 -32.57 -12.88 9.99
N HIS A 670 -33.72 -12.28 10.28
CA HIS A 670 -33.97 -10.83 10.16
C HIS A 670 -32.99 -9.97 11.00
N ALA A 671 -32.12 -10.60 11.77
CA ALA A 671 -31.17 -9.95 12.66
C ALA A 671 -29.99 -10.86 13.01
N VAL A 672 -28.88 -10.24 13.40
CA VAL A 672 -27.66 -10.88 13.91
C VAL A 672 -27.62 -10.68 15.43
N VAL A 673 -27.67 -11.79 16.18
CA VAL A 673 -27.89 -11.79 17.65
C VAL A 673 -26.69 -11.26 18.44
N THR A 674 -25.49 -11.69 18.06
CA THR A 674 -24.23 -11.30 18.68
C THR A 674 -23.23 -10.92 17.59
N MET A 675 -22.26 -10.06 17.93
CA MET A 675 -21.22 -9.62 17.02
C MET A 675 -20.50 -10.84 16.41
N GLN A 676 -20.43 -10.87 15.09
CA GLN A 676 -19.78 -11.94 14.35
C GLN A 676 -19.19 -11.41 13.04
N PRO A 677 -18.14 -12.06 12.50
CA PRO A 677 -17.52 -11.61 11.26
C PRO A 677 -18.52 -11.67 10.11
N SER A 678 -18.40 -10.75 9.17
CA SER A 678 -19.17 -10.74 7.93
C SER A 678 -18.57 -11.81 7.01
N ASN A 679 -19.35 -12.83 6.66
CA ASN A 679 -18.86 -13.96 5.86
C ASN A 679 -19.01 -13.65 4.36
N ARG A 680 -17.98 -13.96 3.56
CA ARG A 680 -18.16 -14.07 2.10
C ARG A 680 -19.07 -15.27 1.84
N VAL A 681 -20.16 -15.06 1.12
CA VAL A 681 -21.00 -16.15 0.61
C VAL A 681 -20.11 -17.11 -0.21
N ALA A 682 -19.73 -18.23 0.40
CA ALA A 682 -19.26 -19.40 -0.32
C ALA A 682 -20.51 -20.07 -0.91
N GLY A 683 -20.80 -19.75 -2.17
CA GLY A 683 -21.73 -20.51 -2.99
C GLY A 683 -23.22 -20.19 -2.81
N GLN A 684 -23.69 -19.13 -3.46
CA GLN A 684 -24.98 -19.16 -4.16
C GLN A 684 -24.84 -18.39 -5.48
N GLY A 685 -24.50 -19.13 -6.53
CA GLY A 685 -24.93 -18.72 -7.85
C GLY A 685 -26.43 -18.97 -7.94
N ASN A 686 -27.21 -17.93 -8.22
CA ASN A 686 -28.47 -18.04 -8.93
C ASN A 686 -28.91 -16.65 -9.42
N GLY A 687 -28.98 -16.47 -10.74
CA GLY A 687 -29.78 -15.39 -11.32
C GLY A 687 -29.25 -14.77 -12.62
N VAL A 688 -27.95 -14.65 -12.82
CA VAL A 688 -27.44 -14.19 -14.13
C VAL A 688 -27.22 -15.42 -15.00
N PRO A 689 -27.82 -15.52 -16.21
CA PRO A 689 -27.56 -16.63 -17.11
C PRO A 689 -26.05 -16.78 -17.25
N LEU A 690 -25.54 -17.99 -17.01
CA LEU A 690 -24.11 -18.30 -17.08
C LEU A 690 -23.51 -17.85 -18.44
N ALA A 691 -24.35 -17.69 -19.47
CA ALA A 691 -24.01 -17.12 -20.77
C ALA A 691 -23.64 -15.62 -20.73
N THR A 692 -24.25 -14.79 -19.89
CA THR A 692 -24.01 -13.33 -19.84
C THR A 692 -22.83 -12.98 -18.94
N VAL A 693 -22.60 -13.74 -17.85
CA VAL A 693 -21.36 -13.64 -17.07
C VAL A 693 -20.21 -14.27 -17.85
N ALA A 694 -20.40 -15.40 -18.53
CA ALA A 694 -19.37 -15.91 -19.44
C ALA A 694 -19.10 -14.93 -20.59
N ALA A 695 -20.09 -14.17 -21.06
CA ALA A 695 -19.89 -13.11 -22.06
C ALA A 695 -19.18 -11.89 -21.47
N ALA A 696 -19.54 -11.41 -20.28
CA ALA A 696 -18.88 -10.26 -19.64
C ALA A 696 -17.47 -10.60 -19.15
N THR A 697 -17.25 -11.82 -18.63
CA THR A 697 -15.93 -12.34 -18.27
C THR A 697 -15.12 -12.70 -19.51
N ALA A 698 -15.74 -13.13 -20.62
CA ALA A 698 -15.06 -13.27 -21.91
C ALA A 698 -14.76 -11.92 -22.57
N THR A 699 -15.61 -10.90 -22.39
CA THR A 699 -15.36 -9.54 -22.86
C THR A 699 -14.29 -8.89 -22.02
N ALA A 700 -14.32 -9.02 -20.69
CA ALA A 700 -13.25 -8.56 -19.80
C ALA A 700 -11.95 -9.30 -20.08
N ALA A 701 -11.97 -10.62 -20.25
CA ALA A 701 -10.79 -11.39 -20.67
C ALA A 701 -10.33 -11.03 -22.10
N ALA A 702 -11.24 -10.68 -23.01
CA ALA A 702 -10.90 -10.19 -24.35
C ALA A 702 -10.35 -8.76 -24.31
N THR A 703 -10.80 -7.91 -23.39
CA THR A 703 -10.28 -6.56 -23.17
C THR A 703 -8.92 -6.64 -22.47
N THR A 704 -8.73 -7.55 -21.52
CA THR A 704 -7.44 -7.83 -20.88
C THR A 704 -6.48 -8.49 -21.87
N ALA A 705 -6.94 -9.41 -22.71
CA ALA A 705 -6.13 -10.00 -23.79
C ALA A 705 -5.83 -8.97 -24.88
N SER A 706 -6.75 -8.05 -25.19
CA SER A 706 -6.51 -6.95 -26.14
C SER A 706 -5.56 -5.93 -25.55
N ALA A 707 -5.66 -5.61 -24.25
CA ALA A 707 -4.74 -4.71 -23.56
C ALA A 707 -3.35 -5.34 -23.41
N ALA A 708 -3.27 -6.65 -23.16
CA ALA A 708 -2.03 -7.41 -23.17
C ALA A 708 -1.46 -7.53 -24.59
N ALA A 709 -2.29 -7.65 -25.63
CA ALA A 709 -1.88 -7.62 -27.02
C ALA A 709 -1.42 -6.22 -27.45
N THR A 710 -2.05 -5.15 -26.97
CA THR A 710 -1.61 -3.76 -27.16
C THR A 710 -0.32 -3.47 -26.39
N SER A 711 -0.15 -4.04 -25.19
CA SER A 711 1.08 -3.91 -24.41
C SER A 711 2.22 -4.74 -25.01
N ALA A 712 1.91 -5.91 -25.58
CA ALA A 712 2.85 -6.74 -26.32
C ALA A 712 3.19 -6.11 -27.68
N SER A 713 2.25 -5.48 -28.37
CA SER A 713 2.53 -4.73 -29.61
C SER A 713 3.31 -3.46 -29.31
N ALA A 714 3.02 -2.74 -28.22
CA ALA A 714 3.83 -1.63 -27.74
C ALA A 714 5.23 -2.08 -27.33
N SER A 715 5.37 -3.25 -26.71
CA SER A 715 6.67 -3.85 -26.38
C SER A 715 7.43 -4.31 -27.63
N ALA A 716 6.73 -4.83 -28.64
CA ALA A 716 7.31 -5.19 -29.93
C ALA A 716 7.72 -3.93 -30.73
N THR A 717 6.93 -2.86 -30.69
CA THR A 717 7.28 -1.55 -31.24
C THR A 717 8.46 -0.94 -30.47
N ALA A 718 8.48 -1.02 -29.14
CA ALA A 718 9.60 -0.57 -28.33
C ALA A 718 10.87 -1.38 -28.60
N SER A 719 10.75 -2.70 -28.81
CA SER A 719 11.85 -3.57 -29.22
C SER A 719 12.32 -3.25 -30.64
N ALA A 720 11.41 -2.95 -31.58
CA ALA A 720 11.74 -2.54 -32.94
C ALA A 720 12.37 -1.14 -32.98
N SER A 721 11.90 -0.21 -32.16
CA SER A 721 12.49 1.11 -31.94
C SER A 721 13.86 1.00 -31.26
N SER A 722 14.04 0.05 -30.34
CA SER A 722 15.33 -0.24 -29.71
C SER A 722 16.31 -0.87 -30.71
N ALA A 723 15.84 -1.76 -31.59
CA ALA A 723 16.64 -2.30 -32.69
C ALA A 723 16.99 -1.23 -33.73
N ALA A 724 16.07 -0.32 -34.05
CA ALA A 724 16.33 0.84 -34.92
C ALA A 724 17.29 1.84 -34.26
N ALA A 725 17.18 2.06 -32.95
CA ALA A 725 18.11 2.88 -32.17
C ALA A 725 19.49 2.22 -32.07
N ALA A 726 19.57 0.89 -31.98
CA ALA A 726 20.81 0.14 -32.04
C ALA A 726 21.47 0.24 -33.42
N ALA A 727 20.69 0.11 -34.51
CA ALA A 727 21.18 0.32 -35.88
C ALA A 727 21.59 1.79 -36.14
N ALA A 728 20.87 2.76 -35.57
CA ALA A 728 21.26 4.17 -35.62
C ALA A 728 22.51 4.45 -34.78
N SER A 729 22.69 3.78 -33.64
CA SER A 729 23.93 3.80 -32.85
C SER A 729 25.08 3.18 -33.62
N GLU A 730 24.87 2.08 -34.34
CA GLU A 730 25.87 1.47 -35.21
C GLU A 730 26.26 2.42 -36.37
N ALA A 731 25.29 3.07 -37.01
CA ALA A 731 25.55 4.08 -38.03
C ALA A 731 26.25 5.33 -37.46
N SER A 732 25.90 5.74 -36.24
CA SER A 732 26.56 6.84 -35.52
C SER A 732 27.97 6.45 -35.07
N ALA A 733 28.20 5.20 -34.69
CA ALA A 733 29.51 4.65 -34.37
C ALA A 733 30.38 4.56 -35.61
N SER A 734 29.83 4.15 -36.76
CA SER A 734 30.52 4.18 -38.06
C SER A 734 30.85 5.61 -38.50
N THR A 735 29.91 6.54 -38.35
CA THR A 735 30.14 7.97 -38.62
C THR A 735 31.19 8.55 -37.66
N SER A 736 31.16 8.15 -36.39
CA SER A 736 32.15 8.55 -35.38
C SER A 736 33.51 7.93 -35.66
N ALA A 737 33.58 6.71 -36.17
CA ALA A 737 34.83 6.10 -36.66
C ALA A 737 35.35 6.84 -37.90
N GLY A 738 34.46 7.27 -38.80
CA GLY A 738 34.78 8.16 -39.92
C GLY A 738 35.29 9.53 -39.47
N ALA A 739 34.64 10.15 -38.49
CA ALA A 739 35.06 11.41 -37.90
C ALA A 739 36.35 11.26 -37.09
N ALA A 740 36.58 10.13 -36.43
CA ALA A 740 37.80 9.81 -35.69
C ALA A 740 38.96 9.58 -36.65
N SER A 741 38.75 8.91 -37.78
CA SER A 741 39.77 8.75 -38.83
C SER A 741 40.06 10.06 -39.56
N ALA A 742 39.06 10.90 -39.82
CA ALA A 742 39.26 12.27 -40.32
C ALA A 742 39.99 13.15 -39.29
N SER A 743 39.64 13.03 -38.01
CA SER A 743 40.32 13.73 -36.91
C SER A 743 41.73 13.20 -36.70
N ALA A 744 41.99 11.90 -36.93
CA ALA A 744 43.32 11.32 -36.91
C ALA A 744 44.16 11.83 -38.09
N ALA A 745 43.56 11.98 -39.28
CA ALA A 745 44.23 12.58 -40.43
C ALA A 745 44.51 14.08 -40.22
N VAL A 746 43.58 14.82 -39.60
CA VAL A 746 43.77 16.23 -39.23
C VAL A 746 44.78 16.37 -38.09
N ALA A 747 44.76 15.47 -37.10
CA ALA A 747 45.72 15.45 -36.01
C ALA A 747 47.11 15.03 -36.49
N GLN A 748 47.21 14.13 -37.46
CA GLN A 748 48.45 13.79 -38.13
C GLN A 748 48.96 14.99 -38.95
N ALA A 749 48.11 15.63 -39.74
CA ALA A 749 48.47 16.84 -40.49
C ALA A 749 48.84 18.01 -39.57
N ALA A 750 48.17 18.16 -38.43
CA ALA A 750 48.47 19.16 -37.41
C ALA A 750 49.74 18.83 -36.61
N ALA A 751 49.99 17.54 -36.32
CA ALA A 751 51.23 17.07 -35.69
C ALA A 751 52.43 17.31 -36.63
N GLU A 752 52.27 16.98 -37.92
CA GLU A 752 53.23 17.27 -38.98
C GLU A 752 53.41 18.78 -39.19
N SER A 753 52.39 19.62 -38.95
CA SER A 753 52.49 21.08 -39.03
C SER A 753 52.98 21.77 -37.76
N SER A 754 52.95 21.10 -36.60
CA SER A 754 53.28 21.71 -35.30
C SER A 754 54.78 21.71 -34.95
N GLY A 755 55.60 20.99 -35.73
CA GLY A 755 57.05 20.89 -35.51
C GLY A 755 57.44 20.18 -34.21
N ASN A 756 58.74 19.96 -34.00
CA ASN A 756 59.24 19.37 -32.74
C ASN A 756 58.95 20.33 -31.58
N ILE A 757 58.34 19.83 -30.49
CA ILE A 757 58.17 20.57 -29.23
C ILE A 757 59.17 19.98 -28.23
N ASN A 758 59.98 20.84 -27.59
CA ASN A 758 60.91 20.41 -26.55
C ASN A 758 60.26 20.57 -25.17
N TYR A 759 60.40 19.54 -24.34
CA TYR A 759 59.83 19.49 -23.00
C TYR A 759 60.93 19.63 -21.95
N TYR A 760 60.64 20.40 -20.91
CA TYR A 760 61.49 20.51 -19.73
C TYR A 760 60.64 20.38 -18.48
N ASP A 761 61.19 19.74 -17.46
CA ASP A 761 60.46 19.51 -16.21
C ASP A 761 60.29 20.81 -15.42
N THR A 762 61.32 21.69 -15.43
CA THR A 762 61.29 22.98 -14.74
C THR A 762 61.58 24.17 -15.66
N LYS A 763 61.15 25.37 -15.25
CA LYS A 763 61.43 26.59 -16.00
C LYS A 763 62.92 26.92 -16.04
N ALA A 764 63.65 26.57 -14.99
CA ALA A 764 65.10 26.72 -14.91
C ALA A 764 65.83 25.82 -15.92
N ASP A 765 65.39 24.57 -16.10
CA ASP A 765 65.96 23.66 -17.09
C ASP A 765 65.71 24.14 -18.53
N ALA A 766 64.51 24.66 -18.78
CA ALA A 766 64.20 25.29 -20.06
C ALA A 766 65.11 26.50 -20.34
N ASP A 767 65.34 27.36 -19.34
CA ASP A 767 66.20 28.54 -19.45
C ASP A 767 67.67 28.18 -19.70
N ALA A 768 68.17 27.13 -19.05
CA ALA A 768 69.52 26.62 -19.28
C ALA A 768 69.72 26.10 -20.71
N ALA A 769 68.67 25.58 -21.34
CA ALA A 769 68.72 25.06 -22.70
C ALA A 769 68.47 26.11 -23.80
N LEU A 770 68.03 27.32 -23.45
CA LEU A 770 67.56 28.35 -24.40
C LEU A 770 68.58 28.67 -25.50
N SER A 771 69.88 28.74 -25.18
CA SER A 771 70.93 29.04 -26.17
C SER A 771 71.12 27.96 -27.25
N GLY A 772 70.59 26.75 -27.01
CA GLY A 772 70.64 25.63 -27.95
C GLY A 772 69.39 25.48 -28.81
N LEU A 773 68.39 26.33 -28.64
CA LEU A 773 67.11 26.24 -29.34
C LEU A 773 67.04 27.22 -30.51
N ALA A 774 66.41 26.78 -31.61
CA ALA A 774 66.20 27.62 -32.77
C ALA A 774 65.10 28.68 -32.53
N GLU A 775 65.13 29.75 -33.32
CA GLU A 775 64.04 30.74 -33.38
C GLU A 775 62.71 30.06 -33.73
N ASP A 776 61.61 30.55 -33.15
CA ASP A 776 60.25 29.98 -33.24
C ASP A 776 60.05 28.59 -32.61
N GLN A 777 61.09 27.99 -32.01
CA GLN A 777 60.99 26.70 -31.34
C GLN A 777 60.01 26.78 -30.16
N VAL A 778 59.06 25.85 -30.12
CA VAL A 778 58.07 25.76 -29.05
C VAL A 778 58.63 24.90 -27.91
N VAL A 779 58.52 25.44 -26.70
CA VAL A 779 59.01 24.81 -25.47
C VAL A 779 57.89 24.73 -24.46
N GLU A 780 57.79 23.59 -23.79
CA GLU A 780 56.80 23.38 -22.74
C GLU A 780 57.47 23.00 -21.43
N VAL A 781 56.99 23.63 -20.35
CA VAL A 781 57.53 23.50 -19.01
C VAL A 781 56.44 22.89 -18.12
N PHE A 782 56.72 21.73 -17.54
CA PHE A 782 55.74 21.01 -16.72
C PHE A 782 55.50 21.67 -15.37
N ILE A 783 56.56 22.16 -14.72
CA ILE A 783 56.51 22.87 -13.45
C ILE A 783 57.17 24.23 -13.64
N ASP A 784 56.35 25.24 -13.91
CA ASP A 784 56.86 26.60 -14.06
C ASP A 784 56.83 27.33 -12.74
N GLU A 785 57.95 27.25 -12.04
CA GLU A 785 58.23 27.89 -10.76
C GLU A 785 58.02 29.42 -10.79
N THR A 786 58.05 30.02 -11.98
CA THR A 786 57.80 31.47 -12.15
C THR A 786 56.31 31.81 -12.35
N ARG A 787 55.45 30.77 -12.45
CA ARG A 787 54.01 30.86 -12.75
C ARG A 787 53.18 29.95 -11.84
N ASN A 788 53.49 29.95 -10.54
CA ASN A 788 52.80 29.19 -9.49
C ASN A 788 52.77 27.69 -9.76
N ASP A 789 53.88 27.12 -10.23
CA ASP A 789 54.05 25.69 -10.54
C ASP A 789 53.06 25.12 -11.56
N ASN A 790 52.39 25.98 -12.31
CA ASN A 790 51.48 25.55 -13.36
C ASN A 790 52.28 25.10 -14.59
N ARG A 791 51.69 24.18 -15.36
CA ARG A 791 52.22 23.79 -16.67
C ARG A 791 52.06 24.94 -17.66
N THR A 792 53.13 25.33 -18.34
CA THR A 792 53.15 26.49 -19.23
C THR A 792 53.84 26.20 -20.55
N ARG A 793 53.49 26.97 -21.59
CA ARG A 793 54.13 26.88 -22.91
C ARG A 793 54.71 28.22 -23.35
N TYR A 794 55.89 28.14 -23.92
CA TYR A 794 56.72 29.24 -24.41
C TYR A 794 57.09 29.04 -25.89
N ARG A 795 57.45 30.12 -26.56
CA ARG A 795 58.10 30.10 -27.87
C ARG A 795 59.38 30.95 -27.82
N VAL A 796 60.46 30.47 -28.42
CA VAL A 796 61.69 31.27 -28.57
C VAL A 796 61.45 32.34 -29.62
N GLU A 797 61.51 33.61 -29.23
CA GLU A 797 61.41 34.76 -30.13
C GLU A 797 62.55 35.74 -29.83
N SER A 798 63.33 36.07 -30.85
CA SER A 798 64.55 36.88 -30.77
C SER A 798 65.52 36.38 -29.69
N GLY A 799 65.63 35.05 -29.55
CA GLY A 799 66.51 34.42 -28.56
C GLY A 799 66.03 34.49 -27.10
N VAL A 800 64.77 34.84 -26.83
CA VAL A 800 64.17 34.80 -25.49
C VAL A 800 62.87 34.00 -25.46
N TYR A 801 62.53 33.40 -24.32
CA TYR A 801 61.23 32.74 -24.18
C TYR A 801 60.09 33.75 -24.03
N VAL A 802 59.18 33.75 -25.00
CA VAL A 802 57.92 34.47 -24.94
C VAL A 802 56.83 33.53 -24.50
N TYR A 803 56.28 33.78 -23.31
CA TYR A 803 55.16 33.03 -22.77
C TYR A 803 53.94 33.11 -23.67
N LYS A 804 53.26 31.98 -23.87
CA LYS A 804 52.05 31.90 -24.69
C LYS A 804 50.80 31.65 -23.86
N PHE A 805 50.79 30.62 -23.02
CA PHE A 805 49.66 30.36 -22.13
C PHE A 805 50.00 29.35 -21.02
N THR A 806 49.14 29.32 -20.00
CA THR A 806 49.15 28.41 -18.85
C THR A 806 47.93 27.50 -18.96
N PHE A 807 48.09 26.21 -18.69
CA PHE A 807 46.98 25.28 -18.67
C PHE A 807 46.26 25.34 -17.29
N PRO A 808 44.96 25.66 -17.20
CA PRO A 808 44.22 25.61 -15.95
C PRO A 808 43.82 24.16 -15.60
N THR A 809 44.06 23.74 -14.36
CA THR A 809 43.73 22.41 -13.84
C THR A 809 42.27 22.35 -13.34
N ALA A 810 41.34 21.88 -14.18
CA ALA A 810 39.96 21.58 -13.77
C ALA A 810 39.42 20.33 -14.50
N LYS A 811 40.10 19.20 -14.36
CA LYS A 811 39.59 17.88 -14.77
C LYS A 811 39.17 17.12 -13.50
N PRO A 812 37.96 16.54 -13.44
CA PRO A 812 37.60 15.63 -12.35
C PRO A 812 38.66 14.55 -12.22
N ILE A 813 39.10 14.29 -11.00
CA ILE A 813 40.17 13.34 -10.72
C ILE A 813 39.52 11.96 -10.52
N PRO A 814 39.74 10.97 -11.41
CA PRO A 814 39.19 9.64 -11.22
C PRO A 814 39.89 8.98 -10.04
N ALA A 815 39.13 8.51 -9.05
CA ALA A 815 39.70 7.84 -7.88
C ALA A 815 40.53 6.62 -8.28
N ASP A 816 40.09 5.87 -9.29
CA ASP A 816 40.81 4.67 -9.79
C ASP A 816 42.12 4.98 -10.52
N SER A 817 42.46 6.26 -10.74
CA SER A 817 43.82 6.63 -11.21
C SER A 817 44.89 6.49 -10.12
N PHE A 818 44.49 6.27 -8.87
CA PHE A 818 45.36 6.01 -7.74
C PHE A 818 45.47 4.51 -7.49
N VAL A 819 46.70 4.01 -7.36
CA VAL A 819 46.96 2.59 -7.06
C VAL A 819 47.10 2.43 -5.56
N ALA A 820 46.18 1.69 -4.94
CA ALA A 820 46.25 1.29 -3.55
C ALA A 820 45.80 -0.16 -3.37
N ALA A 821 46.23 -0.79 -2.27
CA ALA A 821 45.94 -2.20 -1.99
C ALA A 821 44.49 -2.48 -1.57
N THR A 822 43.70 -1.44 -1.27
CA THR A 822 42.31 -1.54 -0.80
C THR A 822 41.47 -0.44 -1.43
N ASP A 823 40.17 -0.67 -1.63
CA ASP A 823 39.25 0.32 -2.17
C ASP A 823 39.22 1.60 -1.31
N LYS A 824 39.29 1.48 0.02
CA LYS A 824 39.44 2.65 0.90
C LYS A 824 40.72 3.44 0.65
N GLY A 825 41.83 2.74 0.35
CA GLY A 825 43.10 3.36 0.03
C GLY A 825 43.03 4.12 -1.29
N VAL A 826 42.29 3.60 -2.27
CA VAL A 826 42.07 4.26 -3.57
C VAL A 826 41.31 5.57 -3.35
N ILE A 827 40.18 5.53 -2.62
CA ILE A 827 39.36 6.72 -2.37
C ILE A 827 40.11 7.73 -1.51
N GLN A 828 40.75 7.30 -0.41
CA GLN A 828 41.46 8.22 0.48
C GLN A 828 42.70 8.84 -0.18
N ALA A 829 43.43 8.10 -1.01
CA ALA A 829 44.57 8.66 -1.75
C ALA A 829 44.12 9.72 -2.77
N ALA A 830 42.98 9.50 -3.43
CA ALA A 830 42.40 10.46 -4.35
C ALA A 830 41.93 11.73 -3.63
N LEU A 831 41.27 11.58 -2.48
CA LEU A 831 40.83 12.69 -1.62
C LEU A 831 42.00 13.47 -1.00
N ASN A 832 43.16 12.85 -0.79
CA ASN A 832 44.34 13.49 -0.22
C ASN A 832 45.34 13.98 -1.28
N PHE A 833 44.96 13.98 -2.56
CA PHE A 833 45.86 14.38 -3.63
C PHE A 833 46.27 15.84 -3.46
N ALA A 834 47.58 16.09 -3.38
CA ALA A 834 48.14 17.42 -3.09
C ALA A 834 47.77 18.50 -4.13
N GLY A 835 47.32 18.10 -5.33
CA GLY A 835 46.83 19.01 -6.36
C GLY A 835 45.34 19.39 -6.23
N LEU A 836 44.64 18.96 -5.18
CA LEU A 836 43.27 19.39 -4.92
C LEU A 836 43.25 20.83 -4.41
N SER A 837 42.46 21.67 -5.07
CA SER A 837 42.07 23.00 -4.60
C SER A 837 40.59 23.01 -4.19
N PRO A 838 40.14 23.95 -3.33
CA PRO A 838 38.72 24.08 -3.01
C PRO A 838 37.85 24.15 -4.28
N GLY A 839 36.84 23.29 -4.36
CA GLY A 839 35.98 23.08 -5.55
C GLY A 839 36.40 21.90 -6.44
N SER A 840 37.49 21.21 -6.12
CA SER A 840 37.92 20.01 -6.86
C SER A 840 36.95 18.84 -6.67
N THR A 841 36.73 18.06 -7.72
CA THR A 841 35.86 16.88 -7.70
C THR A 841 36.68 15.60 -7.86
N VAL A 842 36.56 14.69 -6.90
CA VAL A 842 37.01 13.30 -6.99
C VAL A 842 35.82 12.46 -7.42
N GLN A 843 35.98 11.73 -8.53
CA GLN A 843 34.92 10.89 -9.10
C GLN A 843 35.24 9.41 -8.94
N LEU A 844 34.27 8.63 -8.43
CA LEU A 844 34.34 7.18 -8.45
C LEU A 844 33.94 6.62 -9.82
N THR A 845 34.29 5.36 -10.07
CA THR A 845 33.94 4.66 -11.30
C THR A 845 32.46 4.23 -11.27
N PRO A 846 31.63 4.65 -12.25
CA PRO A 846 30.21 4.30 -12.28
C PRO A 846 29.96 2.80 -12.23
N GLY A 847 28.97 2.39 -11.43
CA GLY A 847 28.55 0.99 -11.31
C GLY A 847 29.55 0.07 -10.58
N ARG A 848 30.73 0.57 -10.18
CA ARG A 848 31.66 -0.20 -9.34
C ARG A 848 31.17 -0.24 -7.90
N THR A 849 31.39 -1.37 -7.22
CA THR A 849 31.23 -1.47 -5.76
C THR A 849 32.59 -1.31 -5.08
N TYR A 850 32.71 -0.36 -4.17
CA TYR A 850 33.89 -0.12 -3.35
C TYR A 850 33.62 -0.63 -1.93
N THR A 851 34.46 -1.55 -1.43
CA THR A 851 34.27 -2.15 -0.10
C THR A 851 35.22 -1.52 0.91
N LEU A 852 34.68 -0.90 1.97
CA LEU A 852 35.45 -0.10 2.92
C LEU A 852 35.54 -0.78 4.29
N THR A 853 36.77 -0.86 4.81
CA THR A 853 37.06 -1.27 6.19
C THR A 853 37.30 -0.07 7.09
N HIS A 854 37.02 -0.20 8.38
CA HIS A 854 37.30 0.82 9.41
C HIS A 854 38.74 1.32 9.31
N THR A 855 38.92 2.64 9.44
CA THR A 855 40.22 3.31 9.36
C THR A 855 40.63 3.91 10.68
N GLY A 856 39.73 4.62 11.36
CA GLY A 856 40.07 5.29 12.61
C GLY A 856 38.87 5.82 13.37
N THR A 857 39.17 6.52 14.46
CA THR A 857 38.18 7.15 15.35
C THR A 857 38.44 8.65 15.45
N LYS A 858 37.38 9.46 15.46
CA LYS A 858 37.42 10.88 15.83
C LYS A 858 36.53 11.15 17.03
N SER A 859 36.96 12.05 17.91
CA SER A 859 36.17 12.53 19.04
C SER A 859 35.62 13.91 18.74
N PHE A 860 34.31 14.04 18.88
CA PHE A 860 33.55 15.29 18.80
C PHE A 860 32.86 15.52 20.15
N GLU A 861 32.19 16.67 20.34
CA GLU A 861 31.39 16.87 21.56
C GLU A 861 30.26 15.84 21.70
N SER A 862 29.76 15.30 20.59
CA SER A 862 28.73 14.24 20.57
C SER A 862 29.26 12.87 21.01
N GLY A 863 30.58 12.68 21.10
CA GLY A 863 31.21 11.42 21.43
C GLY A 863 32.31 11.01 20.46
N THR A 864 32.78 9.76 20.58
CA THR A 864 33.80 9.19 19.69
C THR A 864 33.14 8.34 18.61
N HIS A 865 33.41 8.67 17.35
CA HIS A 865 32.83 8.02 16.18
C HIS A 865 33.91 7.35 15.34
N ARG A 866 33.61 6.16 14.83
CA ARG A 866 34.46 5.39 13.92
C ARG A 866 34.15 5.75 12.48
N TYR A 867 35.15 5.78 11.60
CA TYR A 867 34.98 6.09 10.19
C TYR A 867 35.89 5.26 9.26
N CYS A 868 35.50 5.16 7.99
CA CYS A 868 36.28 4.53 6.93
C CYS A 868 37.09 5.53 6.10
N VAL A 869 36.46 6.62 5.62
CA VAL A 869 37.08 7.63 4.75
C VAL A 869 36.80 9.04 5.27
N GLU A 870 37.82 9.89 5.27
CA GLU A 870 37.70 11.33 5.57
C GLU A 870 37.61 12.13 4.28
N ILE A 871 36.67 13.08 4.26
CA ILE A 871 36.51 14.04 3.17
C ILE A 871 37.11 15.39 3.60
N PRO A 872 38.17 15.87 2.93
CA PRO A 872 38.75 17.17 3.25
C PRO A 872 37.81 18.34 2.94
N ALA A 873 38.01 19.44 3.67
CA ALA A 873 37.29 20.68 3.41
C ALA A 873 37.44 21.15 1.96
N GLY A 874 36.33 21.59 1.36
CA GLY A 874 36.27 22.14 0.01
C GLY A 874 36.35 21.10 -1.11
N VAL A 875 36.31 19.80 -0.79
CA VAL A 875 36.38 18.73 -1.80
C VAL A 875 35.00 18.11 -2.02
N ARG A 876 34.67 17.87 -3.30
CA ARG A 876 33.50 17.08 -3.70
C ARG A 876 33.88 15.64 -3.97
N LEU A 877 33.25 14.71 -3.25
CA LEU A 877 33.25 13.29 -3.57
C LEU A 877 31.99 12.94 -4.36
N ASP A 878 32.15 12.71 -5.65
CA ASP A 878 31.08 12.27 -6.54
C ASP A 878 31.17 10.75 -6.74
N LEU A 879 30.19 10.03 -6.20
CA LEU A 879 30.09 8.59 -6.29
C LEU A 879 29.73 8.15 -7.73
N ASN A 880 29.20 9.05 -8.57
CA ASN A 880 29.00 8.83 -10.01
C ASN A 880 28.24 7.53 -10.34
N GLY A 881 27.26 7.16 -9.53
CA GLY A 881 26.47 5.93 -9.66
C GLY A 881 27.15 4.65 -9.12
N ALA A 882 28.29 4.77 -8.45
CA ALA A 882 28.94 3.68 -7.73
C ALA A 882 28.18 3.29 -6.46
N THR A 883 28.48 2.09 -5.94
CA THR A 883 28.07 1.64 -4.60
C THR A 883 29.28 1.67 -3.67
N VAL A 884 29.14 2.28 -2.51
CA VAL A 884 30.15 2.24 -1.45
C VAL A 884 29.58 1.46 -0.28
N LYS A 885 30.21 0.34 0.03
CA LYS A 885 29.71 -0.68 0.94
C LYS A 885 30.65 -0.87 2.13
N LEU A 886 30.11 -1.01 3.34
CA LEU A 886 30.90 -1.45 4.50
C LEU A 886 31.31 -2.91 4.35
N ASP A 887 32.57 -3.22 4.63
CA ASP A 887 33.03 -4.61 4.66
C ASP A 887 32.37 -5.40 5.79
N ASP A 888 32.52 -6.71 5.79
CA ASP A 888 31.97 -7.57 6.84
C ASP A 888 32.61 -7.26 8.21
N ALA A 889 31.82 -7.41 9.27
CA ALA A 889 32.18 -7.15 10.66
C ALA A 889 32.70 -5.71 10.94
N GLN A 890 32.33 -4.72 10.10
CA GLN A 890 32.68 -3.32 10.32
C GLN A 890 31.55 -2.57 11.03
N ASN A 891 31.94 -1.69 11.96
CA ASN A 891 31.07 -0.87 12.79
C ASN A 891 31.56 0.58 12.71
N SER A 892 31.24 1.29 11.63
CA SER A 892 31.84 2.60 11.30
C SER A 892 30.98 3.41 10.33
N ALA A 893 31.11 4.73 10.34
CA ALA A 893 30.64 5.56 9.25
C ALA A 893 31.45 5.30 7.98
N LEU A 894 30.82 5.32 6.81
CA LEU A 894 31.52 5.26 5.53
C LEU A 894 32.30 6.56 5.30
N PHE A 895 31.66 7.69 5.55
CA PHE A 895 32.22 9.02 5.33
C PHE A 895 32.12 9.91 6.56
N MET A 896 33.18 10.69 6.78
CA MET A 896 33.25 11.70 7.83
C MET A 896 33.99 12.95 7.34
N ASN A 897 33.66 14.12 7.87
CA ASN A 897 34.45 15.33 7.61
C ASN A 897 35.83 15.23 8.30
N ALA A 898 36.83 15.93 7.75
CA ALA A 898 38.21 15.84 8.21
C ALA A 898 38.46 16.57 9.55
N GLY A 899 37.77 17.68 9.79
CA GLY A 899 37.84 18.48 11.01
C GLY A 899 37.38 17.69 12.24
N ALA A 900 38.05 17.90 13.37
CA ALA A 900 37.67 17.31 14.66
C ALA A 900 37.49 18.42 15.70
N GLY A 901 36.31 18.48 16.33
CA GLY A 901 36.03 19.27 17.53
C GLY A 901 35.93 20.80 17.36
N THR A 902 36.95 21.47 16.83
CA THR A 902 37.06 22.96 16.85
C THR A 902 37.42 23.61 15.52
N THR A 903 37.64 22.81 14.47
CA THR A 903 38.00 23.31 13.14
C THR A 903 36.81 23.09 12.22
N GLN A 904 36.15 24.19 11.84
CA GLN A 904 35.00 24.17 10.95
C GLN A 904 35.45 23.80 9.54
N ASP A 905 34.93 22.70 8.99
CA ASP A 905 35.15 22.34 7.59
C ASP A 905 34.15 23.10 6.71
N PHE A 906 34.63 23.70 5.62
CA PHE A 906 33.79 24.44 4.67
C PHE A 906 33.68 23.68 3.35
N GLY A 907 32.49 23.59 2.77
CA GLY A 907 32.30 23.19 1.38
C GLY A 907 32.56 21.71 1.09
N THR A 908 32.40 20.83 2.09
CA THR A 908 32.48 19.37 1.93
C THR A 908 31.24 18.84 1.22
N GLN A 909 31.41 18.01 0.18
CA GLN A 909 30.27 17.59 -0.66
C GLN A 909 30.29 16.09 -1.00
N VAL A 910 29.11 15.46 -1.02
CA VAL A 910 28.92 14.05 -1.41
C VAL A 910 27.75 13.92 -2.39
N TYR A 911 27.98 13.32 -3.56
CA TYR A 911 27.02 13.29 -4.67
C TYR A 911 26.80 11.89 -5.26
N GLY A 912 25.55 11.58 -5.60
CA GLY A 912 25.18 10.67 -6.70
C GLY A 912 25.66 9.22 -6.60
N GLY A 913 25.10 8.41 -5.68
CA GLY A 913 25.44 6.98 -5.60
C GLY A 913 24.70 6.22 -4.50
N THR A 914 25.10 4.96 -4.29
CA THR A 914 24.52 4.09 -3.26
C THR A 914 25.49 3.88 -2.10
N LEU A 915 25.00 4.01 -0.87
CA LEU A 915 25.70 3.65 0.37
C LEU A 915 25.05 2.42 0.96
N ASP A 916 25.83 1.35 1.15
CA ASP A 916 25.36 0.09 1.72
C ASP A 916 26.04 -0.17 3.06
N GLY A 917 25.24 -0.15 4.13
CA GLY A 917 25.72 -0.41 5.47
C GLY A 917 26.05 -1.87 5.74
N ASN A 918 25.67 -2.82 4.87
CA ASN A 918 25.96 -4.24 5.06
C ASN A 918 25.42 -4.80 6.40
N GLU A 919 24.27 -4.29 6.87
CA GLU A 919 23.63 -4.61 8.17
C GLU A 919 23.74 -6.08 8.59
N THR A 920 23.38 -7.02 7.71
CA THR A 920 23.34 -8.46 8.00
C THR A 920 24.69 -9.03 8.45
N ASN A 921 25.80 -8.41 8.04
CA ASN A 921 27.16 -8.86 8.31
C ASN A 921 27.89 -7.95 9.30
N GLN A 922 27.22 -6.96 9.89
CA GLN A 922 27.79 -6.16 10.96
C GLN A 922 27.74 -6.92 12.29
N THR A 923 28.73 -6.70 13.15
CA THR A 923 28.72 -7.28 14.51
C THR A 923 28.01 -6.31 15.44
N ASP A 924 27.19 -6.78 16.39
CA ASP A 924 26.59 -5.89 17.38
C ASP A 924 27.67 -5.15 18.17
N GLY A 925 27.90 -3.89 17.81
CA GLY A 925 28.88 -3.03 18.44
C GLY A 925 28.37 -2.65 19.82
N GLY A 926 28.74 -3.45 20.84
CA GLY A 926 28.44 -3.16 22.24
C GLY A 926 28.70 -1.70 22.59
N SER A 927 27.62 -1.00 22.93
CA SER A 927 27.52 0.28 23.65
C SER A 927 28.71 1.26 23.50
N SER A 928 28.60 2.24 22.59
CA SER A 928 28.82 3.68 22.87
C SER A 928 29.18 4.57 21.65
N SER A 929 29.04 4.12 20.40
CA SER A 929 29.29 5.00 19.25
C SER A 929 28.19 4.90 18.22
N GLU A 930 27.59 6.04 17.88
CA GLU A 930 26.63 6.16 16.77
C GLU A 930 27.34 5.87 15.45
N MET A 931 26.69 5.10 14.57
CA MET A 931 27.27 4.55 13.34
C MET A 931 26.43 4.90 12.10
N PRO A 932 26.18 6.19 11.82
CA PRO A 932 25.51 6.56 10.58
C PRO A 932 26.45 6.36 9.39
N LEU A 933 25.91 6.03 8.20
CA LEU A 933 26.73 5.86 7.00
C LEU A 933 27.49 7.15 6.62
N ILE A 934 26.87 8.31 6.85
CA ILE A 934 27.52 9.62 6.73
C ILE A 934 27.45 10.34 8.08
N PHE A 935 28.58 10.85 8.59
CA PHE A 935 28.63 11.69 9.77
C PHE A 935 29.31 13.02 9.46
N MET A 936 28.59 14.14 9.64
CA MET A 936 29.16 15.49 9.54
C MET A 936 28.90 16.24 10.84
N TYR A 937 29.91 16.95 11.34
CA TYR A 937 29.81 17.71 12.58
C TYR A 937 30.52 19.06 12.44
N ASP A 938 29.83 20.14 12.82
CA ASP A 938 30.29 21.53 12.80
C ASP A 938 30.89 21.93 11.43
N CYS A 939 30.17 21.61 10.36
CA CYS A 939 30.55 21.97 8.99
C CYS A 939 29.78 23.21 8.49
N ASP A 940 30.30 23.83 7.44
CA ASP A 940 29.71 24.99 6.75
C ASP A 940 29.53 24.70 5.27
N HIS A 941 28.43 25.15 4.68
CA HIS A 941 28.17 25.06 3.24
C HIS A 941 28.34 23.63 2.68
N ILE A 942 27.90 22.60 3.42
CA ILE A 942 27.98 21.22 2.93
C ILE A 942 26.85 20.91 1.94
N GLU A 943 27.12 20.03 0.99
CA GLU A 943 26.11 19.57 0.03
C GLU A 943 26.07 18.04 -0.03
N ILE A 944 24.93 17.45 0.35
CA ILE A 944 24.69 16.01 0.22
C ILE A 944 23.52 15.81 -0.73
N ARG A 945 23.78 15.27 -1.93
CA ARG A 945 22.77 15.19 -2.99
C ARG A 945 22.70 13.85 -3.69
N HIS A 946 21.48 13.41 -4.03
CA HIS A 946 21.24 12.20 -4.83
C HIS A 946 21.87 10.93 -4.23
N ILE A 947 21.68 10.74 -2.93
CA ILE A 947 22.24 9.59 -2.19
C ILE A 947 21.15 8.57 -1.89
N ARG A 948 21.46 7.31 -2.19
CA ARG A 948 20.65 6.13 -1.87
C ARG A 948 21.32 5.33 -0.75
N ALA A 949 20.81 5.39 0.47
CA ALA A 949 21.32 4.63 1.60
C ALA A 949 20.52 3.34 1.83
N VAL A 950 21.19 2.21 2.02
CA VAL A 950 20.56 0.89 2.27
C VAL A 950 21.26 0.12 3.38
N ASN A 951 20.50 -0.74 4.07
CA ASN A 951 20.98 -1.74 5.04
C ASN A 951 21.91 -1.13 6.11
N ALA A 952 21.46 -0.06 6.78
CA ALA A 952 22.21 0.58 7.85
C ALA A 952 21.89 -0.07 9.21
N ARG A 953 22.90 -0.24 10.07
CA ARG A 953 22.70 -0.79 11.44
C ARG A 953 22.31 0.27 12.47
N ASP A 954 22.53 1.55 12.18
CA ASP A 954 22.14 2.65 13.07
C ASP A 954 21.49 3.79 12.27
N GLY A 955 22.27 4.49 11.45
CA GLY A 955 21.79 5.68 10.73
C GLY A 955 22.11 5.69 9.25
N PHE A 956 21.29 6.32 8.41
CA PHE A 956 21.71 6.67 7.05
C PHE A 956 22.67 7.87 7.05
N GLY A 957 22.36 8.89 7.83
CA GLY A 957 23.21 10.07 7.96
C GLY A 957 22.91 10.86 9.22
N ARG A 958 23.93 11.51 9.77
CA ARG A 958 23.83 12.41 10.92
C ARG A 958 24.64 13.67 10.68
N PHE A 959 23.95 14.80 10.80
CA PHE A 959 24.46 16.14 10.52
C PHE A 959 24.22 16.99 11.76
N ILE A 960 25.26 17.51 12.42
CA ILE A 960 25.13 18.19 13.73
C ILE A 960 25.91 19.50 13.72
N LYS A 961 25.25 20.62 14.09
CA LYS A 961 25.84 21.98 14.08
C LYS A 961 26.29 22.44 12.69
N ASP A 962 25.76 21.83 11.64
CA ASP A 962 26.09 22.18 10.26
C ASP A 962 25.31 23.44 9.82
N ARG A 963 26.00 24.38 9.18
CA ARG A 963 25.45 25.70 8.80
C ARG A 963 25.47 25.89 7.28
N ASP A 964 24.48 26.65 6.78
CA ASP A 964 24.36 27.02 5.35
C ASP A 964 24.41 25.82 4.38
N SER A 965 23.89 24.67 4.83
CA SER A 965 24.00 23.37 4.16
C SER A 965 22.82 23.04 3.25
N THR A 966 23.06 22.29 2.17
CA THR A 966 22.04 21.79 1.25
C THR A 966 21.94 20.27 1.25
N PHE A 967 20.74 19.74 1.45
CA PHE A 967 20.42 18.32 1.38
C PHE A 967 19.34 18.11 0.32
N ASP A 968 19.61 17.27 -0.67
CA ASP A 968 18.73 17.12 -1.84
C ASP A 968 18.63 15.66 -2.30
N TYR A 969 17.41 15.20 -2.60
CA TYR A 969 17.16 13.86 -3.15
C TYR A 969 17.81 12.71 -2.35
N LEU A 970 17.54 12.66 -1.04
CA LEU A 970 18.05 11.62 -0.14
C LEU A 970 17.02 10.50 -0.01
N TRP A 971 17.42 9.26 -0.31
CA TRP A 971 16.57 8.08 -0.21
C TRP A 971 17.20 7.07 0.75
N GLY A 972 16.38 6.42 1.58
CA GLY A 972 16.83 5.43 2.56
C GLY A 972 15.93 4.20 2.57
N LYS A 973 16.51 3.01 2.74
CA LYS A 973 15.75 1.77 2.95
C LYS A 973 16.48 0.85 3.92
N ARG A 974 15.78 0.41 4.97
CA ARG A 974 16.24 -0.54 6.00
C ARG A 974 17.36 0.05 6.88
N SER A 975 16.98 0.56 8.04
CA SER A 975 17.86 1.04 9.11
C SER A 975 17.37 0.46 10.44
N ASP A 976 18.27 -0.02 11.30
CA ASP A 976 17.92 -0.51 12.65
C ASP A 976 17.83 0.63 13.69
N GLY A 977 18.33 1.84 13.37
CA GLY A 977 18.24 3.04 14.23
C GLY A 977 17.50 4.20 13.55
N TYR A 978 18.13 5.38 13.46
CA TYR A 978 17.54 6.53 12.78
C TYR A 978 17.68 6.47 11.25
N GLY A 979 16.86 7.24 10.54
CA GLY A 979 17.00 7.44 9.10
C GLY A 979 18.07 8.49 8.78
N TRP A 980 17.63 9.60 8.20
CA TRP A 980 18.43 10.81 8.05
C TRP A 980 18.14 11.75 9.23
N SER A 981 19.18 12.15 9.96
CA SER A 981 19.06 13.01 11.15
C SER A 981 19.78 14.34 10.92
N PHE A 982 19.05 15.45 11.12
CA PHE A 982 19.55 16.81 10.93
C PHE A 982 19.42 17.59 12.25
N GLY A 983 20.55 17.90 12.87
CA GLY A 983 20.70 18.80 14.02
C GLY A 983 21.14 20.17 13.54
N VAL A 984 20.20 20.88 12.88
CA VAL A 984 20.35 22.22 12.30
C VAL A 984 20.21 23.29 13.37
#